data_AF-A0AAV5AGT4-F1
#
_entry.id   AF-A0AAV5AGT4-F1
#
_cell.length_a   1.000
_cell.length_b   1.000
_cell.length_c   1.000
_cell.angle_alpha   90.00
_cell.angle_beta   90.00
_cell.angle_gamma   90.00
#
_symmetry.space_group_name_H-M   'P 1'
#
loop_
_entity.id
_entity.type
_entity.pdbx_description
1 polymer ?
#
loop_
_entity_poly.entity_id
_entity_poly.type
_entity_poly.pdbx_seq_one_letter_code
_entity_poly.pdbx_strand_id
1 'polypeptide(L)'
;MTSSLEIDLTTQANYLDISTTHVDFTWDLDFKAKIITGSAKYSLLAKKDVTEVVLDTLGLNITNVQVDGEQASASSNAFLRGLPVYTLGKEHPVMGSSLSIPLSKTVSSGKTTSIKIDYSTSANSLGKRSERNILTSLVNVSPFMRVACYPFKTYSASVTSVLPVVLSAIRQSPPSTGPAHDGKEIGKEKPIPIPSYLIAIAAGDLRYRSFTVKDRNWTSGVWAEPEVIDSAYEEFNEDTVTYLAAAEDTLTPYRFSVYDLLVLPPAFPYGGMENACLTFLTPTVMAGDRSLNDVIIHELSHSWFGNGVTHATASSFFLNEGWTTYTERYLLEKIKGPHHRDFSFIIGYKGLVDDLKRYEDKPKYQRLIIDFEKGENPDDAYSQVPYDKGKRTLGGIDVLIPYMRDYINTFTGKSITATQWKDHLYDYFRKSDQEKVKLLDTIDWQAWFYGEGITLPVDMPYDTTLVEQAYALATSWDSSRDLIVSELTFKADDLKDFNGNQTIVFLERLESYKPLPKTHVHHLGKVYSLNTSSNAEIRLRWYVVALSSDAGKDFVNDAANWLVNDEKGLKGRMKFCRPTFRAIYQIDKELAQKTFLDHASEFHPITANLVKKVGSIVNQNCRRIEAFIGYRLGINGENIPVEQFGSVLSRRILDSLKVDGDNDPACAEAARLWEDALEIHPNAAYLLLKVADMRLALDSSIMATILYEQLQSVYKDPAYITWSFNLKNAVIGKARQHRKYFLGLVYAYKTSQEYVGSRRWVSAKENYSEFPSTATQVANEALQSLHQQWRSLIQQDNDVLKKFMNIHCIETNVLESTMIFNPSSTTKLIQVGFYNQALGISDSDVIGGATLKEIFSLSEERTILTIDLLCRLHRTMMRSSRVLCINGQRGRYLKYVAIGELMRTPDIDPFAAAAWINHVFVAVHPFELRQMRRSADYSELMTYFFDETLASIEYLATLPAQIE
;
A
#
# COMPACT_ATOMS: atom_id res chain seq x y z
N MET A 1 11.28 26.26 27.11
CA MET A 1 11.37 26.33 25.65
C MET A 1 10.40 25.32 25.09
N THR A 2 9.41 25.75 24.30
CA THR A 2 8.48 24.84 23.62
C THR A 2 9.13 24.35 22.34
N SER A 3 9.90 23.26 22.41
CA SER A 3 10.29 22.54 21.20
C SER A 3 9.01 22.04 20.52
N SER A 4 8.86 22.38 19.25
CA SER A 4 7.73 21.91 18.44
C SER A 4 7.73 20.39 18.42
N LEU A 5 6.59 19.79 18.77
CA LEU A 5 6.29 18.44 18.31
C LEU A 5 6.41 18.47 16.78
N GLU A 6 7.16 17.54 16.20
CA GLU A 6 7.18 17.37 14.76
C GLU A 6 5.76 17.08 14.28
N ILE A 7 5.36 17.70 13.18
CA ILE A 7 4.02 17.54 12.63
C ILE A 7 3.89 16.10 12.15
N ASP A 8 2.97 15.33 12.72
CA ASP A 8 2.62 14.04 12.17
C ASP A 8 2.01 14.21 10.75
N LEU A 9 2.74 13.71 9.75
CA LEU A 9 2.38 13.79 8.33
C LEU A 9 1.42 12.68 7.88
N THR A 10 1.01 11.80 8.81
CA THR A 10 0.14 10.64 8.57
C THR A 10 -1.31 10.87 9.00
N THR A 11 -1.62 12.07 9.49
CA THR A 11 -2.97 12.55 9.82
C THR A 11 -3.32 13.82 9.05
N GLN A 12 -4.61 14.04 8.82
CA GLN A 12 -5.21 15.24 8.25
C GLN A 12 -5.90 16.09 9.33
N ALA A 13 -5.94 15.62 10.58
CA ALA A 13 -6.59 16.30 11.71
C ALA A 13 -5.80 17.53 12.21
N ASN A 14 -6.49 18.55 12.71
CA ASN A 14 -5.87 19.78 13.23
C ASN A 14 -5.54 19.71 14.74
N TYR A 15 -4.99 18.57 15.19
CA TYR A 15 -4.75 18.23 16.61
C TYR A 15 -3.79 19.18 17.36
N LEU A 16 -2.94 19.93 16.64
CA LEU A 16 -2.08 20.99 17.19
C LEU A 16 -2.89 22.22 17.63
N ASP A 17 -4.04 22.42 17.01
CA ASP A 17 -4.86 23.62 17.15
C ASP A 17 -6.00 23.40 18.13
N ILE A 18 -6.60 22.20 18.08
CA ILE A 18 -7.68 21.75 18.96
C ILE A 18 -7.50 20.27 19.27
N SER A 19 -7.53 19.91 20.55
CA SER A 19 -7.21 18.56 21.03
C SER A 19 -8.34 17.92 21.80
N THR A 20 -8.56 16.63 21.56
CA THR A 20 -9.61 15.86 22.22
C THR A 20 -9.23 15.50 23.66
N THR A 21 -10.11 15.84 24.59
CA THR A 21 -9.96 15.52 26.03
C THR A 21 -10.80 14.32 26.44
N HIS A 22 -11.97 14.12 25.84
CA HIS A 22 -12.81 12.94 26.06
C HIS A 22 -13.49 12.53 24.75
N VAL A 23 -13.75 11.23 24.57
CA VAL A 23 -14.73 10.73 23.60
C VAL A 23 -15.70 9.80 24.31
N ASP A 24 -16.99 10.11 24.23
CA ASP A 24 -18.09 9.26 24.67
C ASP A 24 -18.66 8.55 23.44
N PHE A 25 -18.61 7.23 23.43
CA PHE A 25 -19.10 6.40 22.33
C PHE A 25 -20.41 5.72 22.71
N THR A 26 -21.36 5.71 21.78
CA THR A 26 -22.57 4.88 21.84
C THR A 26 -22.59 4.03 20.59
N TRP A 27 -22.60 2.70 20.72
CA TRP A 27 -22.54 1.77 19.59
C TRP A 27 -23.62 0.69 19.65
N ASP A 28 -24.10 0.28 18.49
CA ASP A 28 -24.94 -0.87 18.24
C ASP A 28 -24.25 -1.79 17.22
N LEU A 29 -24.12 -3.07 17.56
CA LEU A 29 -23.41 -4.08 16.76
C LEU A 29 -24.40 -4.90 15.92
N ASP A 30 -24.54 -4.57 14.63
CA ASP A 30 -25.34 -5.40 13.69
C ASP A 30 -24.46 -6.48 13.06
N PHE A 31 -24.52 -7.68 13.64
CA PHE A 31 -23.81 -8.87 13.18
C PHE A 31 -24.28 -9.38 11.80
N LYS A 32 -25.51 -9.05 11.38
CA LYS A 32 -26.10 -9.47 10.10
C LYS A 32 -25.66 -8.53 8.98
N ALA A 33 -25.74 -7.22 9.18
CA ALA A 33 -25.24 -6.22 8.24
C ALA A 33 -23.72 -6.07 8.26
N LYS A 34 -23.04 -6.56 9.31
CA LYS A 34 -21.60 -6.43 9.57
C LYS A 34 -21.17 -4.97 9.67
N ILE A 35 -21.93 -4.19 10.46
CA ILE A 35 -21.63 -2.78 10.72
C ILE A 35 -21.77 -2.47 12.21
N ILE A 36 -20.99 -1.49 12.66
CA ILE A 36 -21.27 -0.75 13.89
C ILE A 36 -22.00 0.52 13.49
N THR A 37 -23.16 0.76 14.09
CA THR A 37 -23.90 2.02 13.96
C THR A 37 -23.92 2.74 15.30
N GLY A 38 -23.83 4.06 15.32
CA GLY A 38 -23.84 4.78 16.59
C GLY A 38 -23.31 6.19 16.50
N SER A 39 -22.70 6.66 17.59
CA SER A 39 -22.18 8.02 17.68
C SER A 39 -20.91 8.13 18.51
N ALA A 40 -20.07 9.11 18.15
CA ALA A 40 -18.92 9.56 18.93
C ALA A 40 -19.12 11.02 19.35
N LYS A 41 -19.10 11.30 20.65
CA LYS A 41 -19.18 12.65 21.21
C LYS A 41 -17.83 13.09 21.76
N TYR A 42 -17.15 13.92 20.99
CA TYR A 42 -15.87 14.52 21.32
C TYR A 42 -16.06 15.71 22.27
N SER A 43 -15.28 15.74 23.35
CA SER A 43 -15.00 16.94 24.14
C SER A 43 -13.63 17.46 23.72
N LEU A 44 -13.56 18.71 23.31
CA LEU A 44 -12.38 19.31 22.67
C LEU A 44 -11.89 20.52 23.46
N LEU A 45 -10.57 20.72 23.48
CA LEU A 45 -9.88 21.86 24.07
C LEU A 45 -9.07 22.58 22.98
N ALA A 46 -9.40 23.85 22.74
CA ALA A 46 -8.68 24.72 21.83
C ALA A 46 -7.30 25.09 22.42
N LYS A 47 -6.23 24.80 21.70
CA LYS A 47 -4.84 25.17 22.05
C LYS A 47 -4.50 26.57 21.55
N LYS A 48 -5.06 26.96 20.39
CA LYS A 48 -5.06 28.33 19.86
C LYS A 48 -6.49 28.72 19.49
N ASP A 49 -6.70 29.95 19.02
CA ASP A 49 -8.02 30.36 18.51
C ASP A 49 -8.36 29.58 17.24
N VAL A 50 -9.51 28.90 17.22
CA VAL A 50 -9.94 28.01 16.12
C VAL A 50 -11.36 28.31 15.63
N THR A 51 -11.57 28.18 14.32
CA THR A 51 -12.86 28.34 13.64
C THR A 51 -13.40 27.04 13.04
N GLU A 52 -12.61 25.95 13.07
CA GLU A 52 -12.98 24.65 12.56
C GLU A 52 -12.30 23.52 13.33
N VAL A 53 -12.91 22.33 13.30
CA VAL A 53 -12.30 21.08 13.74
C VAL A 53 -12.16 20.17 12.54
N VAL A 54 -10.99 19.56 12.39
CA VAL A 54 -10.70 18.58 11.36
C VAL A 54 -10.30 17.27 12.02
N LEU A 55 -10.95 16.18 11.65
CA LEU A 55 -10.67 14.81 12.09
C LEU A 55 -10.43 13.92 10.86
N ASP A 56 -9.66 12.83 10.91
CA ASP A 56 -9.64 11.87 9.79
C ASP A 56 -10.91 11.00 9.79
N THR A 57 -11.22 10.32 8.68
CA THR A 57 -12.28 9.31 8.60
C THR A 57 -11.91 8.24 7.58
N LEU A 58 -12.11 6.96 7.92
CA LEU A 58 -11.80 5.84 7.03
C LEU A 58 -12.92 4.80 7.07
N GLY A 59 -13.53 4.54 5.91
CA GLY A 59 -14.59 3.54 5.79
C GLY A 59 -15.83 3.85 6.64
N LEU A 60 -16.15 5.14 6.83
CA LEU A 60 -17.31 5.62 7.58
C LEU A 60 -18.36 6.25 6.66
N ASN A 61 -19.62 6.03 7.01
CA ASN A 61 -20.77 6.76 6.50
C ASN A 61 -21.24 7.73 7.60
N ILE A 62 -20.96 9.03 7.44
CA ILE A 62 -21.33 10.07 8.40
C ILE A 62 -22.77 10.52 8.13
N THR A 63 -23.67 10.25 9.07
CA THR A 63 -25.12 10.54 8.92
C THR A 63 -25.55 11.85 9.57
N ASN A 64 -24.83 12.31 10.60
CA ASN A 64 -25.16 13.52 11.36
C ASN A 64 -23.90 14.12 11.99
N VAL A 65 -23.87 15.45 12.13
CA VAL A 65 -22.86 16.16 12.92
C VAL A 65 -23.55 17.24 13.74
N GLN A 66 -23.14 17.40 15.00
CA GLN A 66 -23.62 18.43 15.91
C GLN A 66 -22.43 19.16 16.53
N VAL A 67 -22.53 20.49 16.66
CA VAL A 67 -21.55 21.35 17.33
C VAL A 67 -22.25 22.00 18.53
N ASP A 68 -21.78 21.72 19.74
CA ASP A 68 -22.36 22.19 21.01
C ASP A 68 -23.89 21.96 21.14
N GLY A 69 -24.38 20.88 20.52
CA GLY A 69 -25.79 20.47 20.50
C GLY A 69 -26.60 21.03 19.32
N GLU A 70 -26.08 21.99 18.58
CA GLU A 70 -26.70 22.51 17.36
C GLU A 70 -26.37 21.65 16.14
N GLN A 71 -27.33 21.49 15.23
CA GLN A 71 -27.21 20.67 14.03
C GLN A 71 -26.30 21.31 12.97
N ALA A 72 -25.30 20.57 12.50
CA ALA A 72 -24.52 20.89 11.31
C ALA A 72 -25.04 20.10 10.10
N SER A 73 -25.03 20.70 8.91
CA SER A 73 -25.63 20.15 7.69
C SER A 73 -24.57 19.66 6.70
N ALA A 74 -24.86 18.57 5.98
CA ALA A 74 -24.06 18.15 4.82
C ALA A 74 -24.40 18.93 3.52
N SER A 75 -25.54 19.61 3.49
CA SER A 75 -26.04 20.34 2.31
C SER A 75 -25.42 21.73 2.19
N SER A 76 -24.83 22.05 1.04
CA SER A 76 -24.35 23.38 0.67
C SER A 76 -25.44 24.46 0.76
N ASN A 77 -26.70 24.10 0.47
CA ASN A 77 -27.84 25.02 0.56
C ASN A 77 -28.23 25.39 2.02
N ALA A 78 -27.66 24.72 3.04
CA ALA A 78 -27.90 25.07 4.43
C ALA A 78 -27.09 26.30 4.90
N PHE A 79 -26.07 26.71 4.15
CA PHE A 79 -25.41 28.00 4.33
C PHE A 79 -26.41 29.16 4.24
N LEU A 80 -27.39 29.06 3.33
CA LEU A 80 -28.51 30.02 3.19
C LEU A 80 -29.47 30.04 4.40
N ARG A 81 -29.31 29.11 5.35
CA ARG A 81 -30.08 29.03 6.61
C ARG A 81 -29.23 29.32 7.85
N GLY A 82 -27.97 29.73 7.68
CA GLY A 82 -27.05 30.03 8.77
C GLY A 82 -26.55 28.83 9.57
N LEU A 83 -26.74 27.60 9.07
CA LEU A 83 -26.26 26.38 9.74
C LEU A 83 -24.79 26.08 9.35
N PRO A 84 -23.95 25.57 10.27
CA PRO A 84 -22.61 25.10 9.92
C PRO A 84 -22.70 23.98 8.88
N VAL A 85 -21.88 24.05 7.82
CA VAL A 85 -21.83 23.02 6.78
C VAL A 85 -20.57 22.17 6.93
N TYR A 86 -20.71 20.91 7.34
CA TYR A 86 -19.56 20.00 7.43
C TYR A 86 -19.24 19.40 6.06
N THR A 87 -17.98 19.07 5.83
CA THR A 87 -17.52 18.52 4.55
C THR A 87 -16.59 17.33 4.74
N LEU A 88 -16.72 16.33 3.87
CA LEU A 88 -15.77 15.24 3.73
C LEU A 88 -14.80 15.57 2.59
N GLY A 89 -13.51 15.56 2.90
CA GLY A 89 -12.41 15.74 1.97
C GLY A 89 -12.30 14.57 0.98
N LYS A 90 -11.49 14.77 -0.05
CA LYS A 90 -11.18 13.71 -1.03
C LYS A 90 -10.49 12.55 -0.31
N GLU A 91 -11.03 11.34 -0.45
CA GLU A 91 -10.44 10.12 0.09
C GLU A 91 -8.99 9.93 -0.35
N HIS A 92 -8.12 9.73 0.64
CA HIS A 92 -6.72 9.35 0.51
C HIS A 92 -6.56 7.84 0.78
N PRO A 93 -5.81 7.07 -0.03
CA PRO A 93 -5.73 5.60 0.11
C PRO A 93 -5.28 5.07 1.48
N VAL A 94 -4.44 5.83 2.18
CA VAL A 94 -3.92 5.51 3.53
C VAL A 94 -4.72 6.23 4.63
N MET A 95 -4.66 7.57 4.65
CA MET A 95 -5.27 8.43 5.68
C MET A 95 -6.81 8.58 5.61
N GLY A 96 -7.49 8.02 4.60
CA GLY A 96 -8.92 8.22 4.40
C GLY A 96 -9.30 9.65 4.03
N SER A 97 -10.50 10.10 4.37
CA SER A 97 -11.03 11.45 4.12
C SER A 97 -10.96 12.32 5.38
N SER A 98 -10.51 13.57 5.27
CA SER A 98 -10.67 14.54 6.35
C SER A 98 -12.15 14.92 6.53
N LEU A 99 -12.66 14.98 7.75
CA LEU A 99 -13.97 15.54 8.10
C LEU A 99 -13.75 16.94 8.70
N SER A 100 -14.04 17.97 7.91
CA SER A 100 -13.94 19.37 8.33
C SER A 100 -15.29 19.88 8.82
N ILE A 101 -15.33 20.36 10.06
CA ILE A 101 -16.52 20.79 10.79
C ILE A 101 -16.32 22.26 11.20
N PRO A 102 -16.95 23.23 10.51
CA PRO A 102 -16.91 24.63 10.91
C PRO A 102 -17.59 24.84 12.28
N LEU A 103 -16.99 25.66 13.11
CA LEU A 103 -17.56 26.09 14.40
C LEU A 103 -18.42 27.33 14.15
N SER A 104 -19.58 27.42 14.82
CA SER A 104 -20.50 28.56 14.65
C SER A 104 -19.91 29.89 15.15
N LYS A 105 -18.90 29.82 16.02
CA LYS A 105 -18.11 30.95 16.54
C LYS A 105 -16.65 30.49 16.74
N THR A 106 -15.71 31.43 16.69
CA THR A 106 -14.31 31.15 17.07
C THR A 106 -14.25 30.68 18.53
N VAL A 107 -13.62 29.53 18.77
CA VAL A 107 -13.32 29.03 20.10
C VAL A 107 -11.91 29.47 20.46
N SER A 108 -11.79 30.39 21.43
CA SER A 108 -10.50 30.95 21.85
C SER A 108 -9.62 29.92 22.56
N SER A 109 -8.30 30.13 22.53
CA SER A 109 -7.32 29.33 23.27
C SER A 109 -7.72 29.12 24.73
N GLY A 110 -7.60 27.87 25.20
CA GLY A 110 -7.99 27.46 26.55
C GLY A 110 -9.49 27.26 26.77
N LYS A 111 -10.34 27.52 25.77
CA LYS A 111 -11.77 27.19 25.82
C LYS A 111 -12.07 25.82 25.24
N THR A 112 -13.23 25.28 25.62
CA THR A 112 -13.71 23.98 25.18
C THR A 112 -14.94 24.09 24.29
N THR A 113 -15.12 23.11 23.42
CA THR A 113 -16.31 22.90 22.58
C THR A 113 -16.56 21.39 22.47
N SER A 114 -17.74 21.00 22.01
CA SER A 114 -18.14 19.61 21.84
C SER A 114 -18.67 19.34 20.43
N ILE A 115 -18.31 18.17 19.90
CA ILE A 115 -18.78 17.70 18.61
C ILE A 115 -19.37 16.31 18.78
N LYS A 116 -20.60 16.10 18.31
CA LYS A 116 -21.20 14.75 18.19
C LYS A 116 -21.28 14.37 16.73
N ILE A 117 -20.86 13.15 16.40
CA ILE A 117 -20.90 12.59 15.06
C ILE A 117 -21.70 11.30 15.13
N ASP A 118 -22.82 11.20 14.41
CA ASP A 118 -23.54 9.94 14.23
C ASP A 118 -23.07 9.30 12.91
N TYR A 119 -22.74 8.02 12.94
CA TYR A 119 -22.12 7.31 11.82
C TYR A 119 -22.44 5.81 11.80
N SER A 120 -22.18 5.18 10.65
CA SER A 120 -22.08 3.72 10.53
C SER A 120 -20.76 3.33 9.85
N THR A 121 -20.17 2.19 10.25
CA THR A 121 -19.00 1.62 9.57
C THR A 121 -19.41 0.96 8.25
N SER A 122 -18.48 0.85 7.31
CA SER A 122 -18.64 -0.02 6.14
C SER A 122 -18.51 -1.51 6.52
N ALA A 123 -19.11 -2.40 5.73
CA ALA A 123 -18.95 -3.85 5.91
C ALA A 123 -17.50 -4.37 5.68
N ASN A 124 -16.62 -3.52 5.12
CA ASN A 124 -15.20 -3.81 4.91
C ASN A 124 -14.28 -3.28 6.02
N SER A 125 -14.80 -2.46 6.95
CA SER A 125 -14.00 -1.88 8.05
C SER A 125 -14.10 -2.67 9.36
N LEU A 126 -14.90 -3.74 9.41
CA LEU A 126 -14.88 -4.72 10.51
C LEU A 126 -13.97 -5.91 10.17
N GLY A 127 -13.22 -6.39 11.16
CA GLY A 127 -12.51 -7.67 11.08
C GLY A 127 -13.44 -8.81 10.65
N LYS A 128 -12.93 -9.74 9.83
CA LYS A 128 -13.75 -10.80 9.25
C LYS A 128 -14.11 -11.91 10.25
N ARG A 129 -15.25 -12.52 9.97
CA ARG A 129 -15.88 -13.66 10.65
C ARG A 129 -15.23 -15.00 10.24
N SER A 130 -15.02 -15.92 11.20
CA SER A 130 -14.88 -17.36 10.94
C SER A 130 -16.28 -18.01 10.79
N GLU A 131 -16.43 -19.13 10.08
CA GLU A 131 -17.78 -19.68 9.80
C GLU A 131 -18.62 -19.94 11.07
N ARG A 132 -17.94 -20.21 12.20
CA ARG A 132 -18.50 -20.19 13.57
C ARG A 132 -18.90 -18.78 14.01
N ASN A 133 -20.08 -18.30 13.59
CA ASN A 133 -20.95 -17.25 14.19
C ASN A 133 -20.37 -15.95 14.83
N ILE A 134 -19.09 -15.63 14.69
CA ILE A 134 -18.41 -14.61 15.49
C ILE A 134 -18.05 -13.39 14.63
N LEU A 135 -18.42 -12.19 15.07
CA LEU A 135 -17.66 -10.97 14.73
C LEU A 135 -16.71 -10.65 15.88
N THR A 136 -15.51 -11.24 15.85
CA THR A 136 -14.33 -10.53 16.35
C THR A 136 -14.04 -9.40 15.37
N SER A 137 -14.90 -8.39 15.43
CA SER A 137 -14.62 -7.10 14.85
C SER A 137 -13.49 -6.51 15.68
N LEU A 138 -12.25 -6.84 15.27
CA LEU A 138 -11.11 -5.95 15.44
C LEU A 138 -11.52 -4.61 14.84
N VAL A 139 -12.15 -3.78 15.65
CA VAL A 139 -12.28 -2.37 15.37
C VAL A 139 -11.33 -1.74 16.35
N ASN A 140 -10.15 -1.39 15.84
CA ASN A 140 -9.42 -0.30 16.41
C ASN A 140 -10.32 0.92 16.16
N VAL A 141 -11.08 1.36 17.18
CA VAL A 141 -12.22 2.28 16.98
C VAL A 141 -11.81 3.74 16.85
N SER A 142 -10.62 3.93 16.30
CA SER A 142 -10.25 5.11 15.56
C SER A 142 -10.21 4.83 14.04
N PRO A 143 -11.38 4.68 13.37
CA PRO A 143 -11.48 5.01 11.94
C PRO A 143 -11.14 6.49 11.68
N PHE A 144 -10.92 7.27 12.73
CA PHE A 144 -10.42 8.64 12.73
C PHE A 144 -8.90 8.77 12.88
N MET A 145 -8.14 7.69 13.16
CA MET A 145 -6.67 7.73 13.35
C MET A 145 -6.06 6.31 13.17
N ARG A 146 -5.72 5.89 11.95
CA ARG A 146 -4.87 4.69 11.77
C ARG A 146 -3.44 4.88 12.29
N VAL A 147 -3.02 6.14 12.43
CA VAL A 147 -1.62 6.49 12.74
C VAL A 147 -1.50 7.61 13.77
N ALA A 148 -2.47 8.54 13.87
CA ALA A 148 -2.30 9.74 14.69
C ALA A 148 -2.12 9.42 16.19
N CYS A 149 -0.89 9.61 16.67
CA CYS A 149 -0.39 9.12 17.97
C CYS A 149 -0.83 9.97 19.18
N TYR A 150 -1.89 10.78 19.02
CA TYR A 150 -2.27 11.80 19.99
C TYR A 150 -3.03 11.21 21.17
N PRO A 151 -2.66 11.59 22.41
CA PRO A 151 -3.27 11.02 23.59
C PRO A 151 -4.66 11.64 23.77
N PHE A 152 -5.71 10.82 23.71
CA PHE A 152 -6.97 11.21 24.34
C PHE A 152 -6.70 11.26 25.85
N LYS A 153 -7.19 12.31 26.53
CA LYS A 153 -7.07 12.29 28.00
C LYS A 153 -7.94 11.20 28.63
N THR A 154 -9.02 10.78 27.98
CA THR A 154 -9.98 9.77 28.46
C THR A 154 -10.89 9.32 27.31
N TYR A 155 -11.51 8.14 27.41
CA TYR A 155 -12.70 7.78 26.63
C TYR A 155 -13.70 7.02 27.50
N SER A 156 -14.94 6.91 27.02
CA SER A 156 -15.96 6.00 27.55
C SER A 156 -16.79 5.42 26.42
N ALA A 157 -17.40 4.26 26.64
CA ALA A 157 -18.26 3.61 25.66
C ALA A 157 -19.51 3.00 26.33
N SER A 158 -20.59 2.93 25.57
CA SER A 158 -21.82 2.19 25.86
C SER A 158 -22.17 1.38 24.61
N VAL A 159 -22.20 0.05 24.73
CA VAL A 159 -22.39 -0.85 23.58
C VAL A 159 -23.63 -1.72 23.74
N THR A 160 -24.44 -1.75 22.68
CA THR A 160 -25.58 -2.64 22.49
C THR A 160 -25.17 -3.78 21.56
N SER A 161 -25.43 -5.02 21.98
CA SER A 161 -25.01 -6.23 21.27
C SER A 161 -25.82 -7.43 21.75
N VAL A 162 -26.11 -8.35 20.82
CA VAL A 162 -26.72 -9.65 21.11
C VAL A 162 -25.73 -10.70 21.63
N LEU A 163 -24.43 -10.41 21.57
CA LEU A 163 -23.33 -11.24 22.09
C LEU A 163 -22.51 -10.46 23.14
N PRO A 164 -21.82 -11.15 24.06
CA PRO A 164 -20.81 -10.54 24.94
C PRO A 164 -19.86 -9.59 24.20
N VAL A 165 -19.57 -8.45 24.82
CA VAL A 165 -18.66 -7.42 24.31
C VAL A 165 -17.54 -7.18 25.32
N VAL A 166 -16.32 -7.02 24.82
CA VAL A 166 -15.13 -6.66 25.58
C VAL A 166 -14.44 -5.46 24.92
N LEU A 167 -13.81 -4.62 25.72
CA LEU A 167 -13.26 -3.32 25.32
C LEU A 167 -11.93 -3.07 26.06
N SER A 168 -11.11 -2.14 25.56
CA SER A 168 -9.82 -1.78 26.16
C SER A 168 -9.91 -0.73 27.29
N ALA A 169 -10.84 -0.90 28.22
CA ALA A 169 -10.89 -0.14 29.47
C ALA A 169 -11.50 -0.99 30.61
N ILE A 170 -11.66 -0.38 31.79
CA ILE A 170 -12.15 -1.08 32.98
C ILE A 170 -13.68 -1.23 32.87
N ARG A 171 -14.14 -2.45 32.62
CA ARG A 171 -15.57 -2.81 32.60
C ARG A 171 -16.28 -2.48 33.91
N GLN A 172 -17.44 -1.81 33.84
CA GLN A 172 -18.30 -1.55 35.01
C GLN A 172 -19.55 -2.45 35.04
N SER A 173 -20.00 -2.97 33.90
CA SER A 173 -21.21 -3.78 33.76
C SER A 173 -21.18 -4.61 32.47
N PRO A 174 -21.96 -5.70 32.37
CA PRO A 174 -22.16 -6.63 33.47
C PRO A 174 -20.80 -7.17 34.00
N PRO A 175 -20.72 -7.64 35.26
CA PRO A 175 -19.45 -8.15 35.82
C PRO A 175 -18.90 -9.35 35.04
N SER A 176 -17.57 -9.50 35.02
CA SER A 176 -16.88 -10.57 34.30
C SER A 176 -17.15 -12.00 34.81
N THR A 177 -17.73 -12.13 36.00
CA THR A 177 -17.98 -13.40 36.71
C THR A 177 -19.44 -13.87 36.66
N GLY A 178 -20.28 -13.24 35.82
CA GLY A 178 -21.69 -13.64 35.63
C GLY A 178 -21.88 -14.77 34.59
N PRO A 179 -23.09 -15.35 34.51
CA PRO A 179 -23.46 -16.24 33.39
C PRO A 179 -23.45 -15.47 32.07
N ALA A 180 -23.30 -16.18 30.94
CA ALA A 180 -23.35 -15.57 29.61
C ALA A 180 -24.62 -14.71 29.46
N HIS A 181 -24.42 -13.43 29.15
CA HIS A 181 -25.49 -12.44 29.17
C HIS A 181 -26.37 -12.62 27.93
N ASP A 182 -27.68 -12.80 28.13
CA ASP A 182 -28.69 -13.11 27.09
C ASP A 182 -28.97 -11.94 26.09
N GLY A 183 -27.92 -11.34 25.55
CA GLY A 183 -27.97 -10.33 24.47
C GLY A 183 -28.65 -9.01 24.82
N LYS A 184 -28.72 -8.65 26.12
CA LYS A 184 -29.43 -7.46 26.61
C LYS A 184 -28.60 -6.61 27.57
N GLU A 185 -27.90 -5.65 26.96
CA GLU A 185 -27.38 -4.37 27.47
C GLU A 185 -26.07 -4.26 28.28
N ILE A 186 -25.22 -3.38 27.74
CA ILE A 186 -24.44 -2.31 28.37
C ILE A 186 -23.38 -2.70 29.42
N GLY A 187 -22.13 -2.57 28.97
CA GLY A 187 -21.05 -2.05 29.79
C GLY A 187 -20.86 -0.55 29.59
N LYS A 188 -20.76 0.17 30.71
CA LYS A 188 -20.01 1.43 30.82
C LYS A 188 -18.59 1.09 31.22
N GLU A 189 -17.61 1.89 30.83
CA GLU A 189 -16.21 1.66 31.20
C GLU A 189 -15.56 2.88 31.84
N LYS A 190 -14.64 2.65 32.78
CA LYS A 190 -13.96 3.72 33.53
C LYS A 190 -12.81 4.27 32.69
N PRO A 191 -12.71 5.61 32.53
CA PRO A 191 -11.71 6.21 31.66
C PRO A 191 -10.28 6.08 32.20
N ILE A 192 -9.34 5.79 31.29
CA ILE A 192 -7.90 5.94 31.49
C ILE A 192 -7.35 6.75 30.30
N PRO A 193 -6.38 7.66 30.48
CA PRO A 193 -5.73 8.36 29.37
C PRO A 193 -4.94 7.39 28.49
N ILE A 194 -5.39 7.20 27.25
CA ILE A 194 -4.73 6.38 26.22
C ILE A 194 -4.77 7.09 24.86
N PRO A 195 -3.76 6.94 24.00
CA PRO A 195 -3.83 7.29 22.59
C PRO A 195 -4.91 6.50 21.84
N SER A 196 -5.36 7.07 20.73
CA SER A 196 -6.51 6.59 19.94
C SER A 196 -6.36 5.16 19.40
N TYR A 197 -5.15 4.76 19.02
CA TYR A 197 -4.84 3.43 18.45
C TYR A 197 -4.97 2.29 19.46
N LEU A 198 -5.14 2.58 20.75
CA LEU A 198 -5.36 1.58 21.80
C LEU A 198 -6.84 1.36 22.13
N ILE A 199 -7.77 2.04 21.45
CA ILE A 199 -9.21 1.82 21.62
C ILE A 199 -9.60 0.58 20.80
N ALA A 200 -9.82 -0.53 21.48
CA ALA A 200 -10.22 -1.79 20.89
C ALA A 200 -11.56 -2.25 21.44
N ILE A 201 -12.31 -2.95 20.58
CA ILE A 201 -13.52 -3.70 20.91
C ILE A 201 -13.37 -5.12 20.34
N ALA A 202 -14.00 -6.09 20.98
CA ALA A 202 -14.32 -7.38 20.38
C ALA A 202 -15.67 -7.88 20.90
N ALA A 203 -16.35 -8.71 20.12
CA ALA A 203 -17.60 -9.36 20.50
C ALA A 203 -17.63 -10.82 20.04
N GLY A 204 -18.39 -11.67 20.72
CA GLY A 204 -18.43 -13.11 20.40
C GLY A 204 -19.05 -13.92 21.53
N ASP A 205 -19.12 -15.25 21.36
CA ASP A 205 -19.31 -16.13 22.51
C ASP A 205 -17.98 -16.16 23.28
N LEU A 206 -17.86 -15.26 24.27
CA LEU A 206 -16.65 -15.07 25.07
C LEU A 206 -16.91 -15.49 26.52
N ARG A 207 -16.00 -16.31 27.05
CA ARG A 207 -15.99 -16.78 28.44
C ARG A 207 -14.77 -16.20 29.16
N TYR A 208 -14.88 -16.04 30.48
CA TYR A 208 -13.82 -15.50 31.33
C TYR A 208 -13.36 -16.54 32.34
N ARG A 209 -12.04 -16.60 32.57
CA ARG A 209 -11.46 -17.22 33.77
C ARG A 209 -10.47 -16.25 34.41
N SER A 210 -10.76 -15.85 35.65
CA SER A 210 -9.88 -15.00 36.47
C SER A 210 -8.62 -15.74 36.92
N PHE A 211 -7.46 -15.11 36.83
CA PHE A 211 -6.22 -15.63 37.39
C PHE A 211 -6.12 -15.36 38.90
N THR A 212 -5.31 -16.15 39.61
CA THR A 212 -5.11 -15.97 41.06
C THR A 212 -4.05 -14.91 41.31
N VAL A 213 -4.49 -13.66 41.52
CA VAL A 213 -3.62 -12.55 41.93
C VAL A 213 -3.57 -12.45 43.46
N LYS A 214 -2.37 -12.30 44.03
CA LYS A 214 -2.13 -12.14 45.47
C LYS A 214 -1.30 -10.90 45.72
N ASP A 215 -1.62 -10.17 46.79
CA ASP A 215 -0.83 -9.04 47.32
C ASP A 215 -0.54 -7.91 46.31
N ARG A 216 -1.47 -7.69 45.36
CA ARG A 216 -1.39 -6.67 44.30
C ARG A 216 -2.70 -5.90 44.20
N ASN A 217 -2.63 -4.65 43.72
CA ASN A 217 -3.77 -3.75 43.56
C ASN A 217 -4.42 -3.81 42.16
N TRP A 218 -4.24 -4.93 41.46
CA TRP A 218 -4.76 -5.16 40.12
C TRP A 218 -5.35 -6.57 39.97
N THR A 219 -6.17 -6.76 38.96
CA THR A 219 -6.79 -8.05 38.61
C THR A 219 -6.38 -8.48 37.21
N SER A 220 -6.45 -9.78 36.94
CA SER A 220 -6.05 -10.37 35.66
C SER A 220 -6.84 -11.65 35.41
N GLY A 221 -7.00 -12.02 34.14
CA GLY A 221 -7.69 -13.21 33.68
C GLY A 221 -7.63 -13.33 32.16
N VAL A 222 -8.29 -14.35 31.62
CA VAL A 222 -8.35 -14.61 30.19
C VAL A 222 -9.78 -14.68 29.67
N TRP A 223 -9.99 -14.08 28.51
CA TRP A 223 -11.18 -14.15 27.67
C TRP A 223 -10.89 -15.03 26.45
N ALA A 224 -11.79 -15.95 26.12
CA ALA A 224 -11.70 -16.77 24.91
C ALA A 224 -13.04 -17.40 24.53
N GLU A 225 -13.10 -18.05 23.37
CA GLU A 225 -14.21 -18.95 22.99
C GLU A 225 -14.35 -20.14 23.97
N PRO A 226 -15.56 -20.68 24.22
CA PRO A 226 -15.80 -21.80 25.14
C PRO A 226 -14.91 -23.01 24.86
N GLU A 227 -14.58 -23.28 23.59
CA GLU A 227 -13.79 -24.43 23.17
C GLU A 227 -12.30 -24.34 23.52
N VAL A 228 -11.78 -23.15 23.84
CA VAL A 228 -10.35 -22.93 24.11
C VAL A 228 -10.06 -22.23 25.43
N ILE A 229 -11.08 -21.80 26.19
CA ILE A 229 -10.93 -21.07 27.45
C ILE A 229 -10.11 -21.82 28.51
N ASP A 230 -10.22 -23.15 28.56
CA ASP A 230 -9.47 -23.95 29.52
C ASP A 230 -7.99 -24.05 29.12
N SER A 231 -7.69 -24.36 27.86
CA SER A 231 -6.30 -24.33 27.34
C SER A 231 -5.66 -22.96 27.49
N ALA A 232 -6.40 -21.88 27.22
CA ALA A 232 -5.92 -20.51 27.39
C ALA A 232 -5.63 -20.16 28.85
N TYR A 233 -6.44 -20.67 29.78
CA TYR A 233 -6.14 -20.51 31.21
C TYR A 233 -4.88 -21.28 31.62
N GLU A 234 -4.76 -22.56 31.26
CA GLU A 234 -3.61 -23.39 31.66
C GLU A 234 -2.29 -22.88 31.05
N GLU A 235 -2.33 -22.29 29.84
CA GLU A 235 -1.18 -21.67 29.19
C GLU A 235 -0.73 -20.39 29.93
N PHE A 236 -1.67 -19.51 30.34
CA PHE A 236 -1.33 -18.12 30.68
C PHE A 236 -1.42 -17.75 32.17
N ASN A 237 -2.12 -18.52 33.02
CA ASN A 237 -2.53 -18.03 34.35
C ASN A 237 -1.37 -17.74 35.33
N GLU A 238 -0.34 -18.60 35.36
CA GLU A 238 0.82 -18.42 36.26
C GLU A 238 1.79 -17.36 35.74
N ASP A 239 2.13 -17.48 34.46
CA ASP A 239 3.08 -16.62 33.76
C ASP A 239 2.63 -15.16 33.78
N THR A 240 1.37 -14.88 33.41
CA THR A 240 0.86 -13.49 33.33
C THR A 240 0.97 -12.75 34.65
N VAL A 241 0.56 -13.40 35.75
CA VAL A 241 0.61 -12.82 37.10
C VAL A 241 2.07 -12.62 37.54
N THR A 242 2.94 -13.59 37.25
CA THR A 242 4.37 -13.53 37.58
C THR A 242 5.08 -12.40 36.82
N TYR A 243 4.84 -12.29 35.52
CA TYR A 243 5.48 -11.30 34.65
C TYR A 243 5.01 -9.88 34.98
N LEU A 244 3.69 -9.68 35.22
CA LEU A 244 3.16 -8.36 35.58
C LEU A 244 3.64 -7.89 36.96
N ALA A 245 3.69 -8.79 37.94
CA ALA A 245 4.28 -8.50 39.25
C ALA A 245 5.77 -8.13 39.13
N ALA A 246 6.54 -8.88 38.35
CA ALA A 246 7.96 -8.62 38.13
C ALA A 246 8.21 -7.29 37.39
N ALA A 247 7.33 -6.90 36.47
CA ALA A 247 7.35 -5.60 35.78
C ALA A 247 7.04 -4.44 36.73
N GLU A 248 5.99 -4.56 37.54
CA GLU A 248 5.61 -3.56 38.55
C GLU A 248 6.72 -3.32 39.58
N ASP A 249 7.34 -4.39 40.08
CA ASP A 249 8.47 -4.30 41.03
C ASP A 249 9.73 -3.69 40.39
N THR A 250 9.87 -3.80 39.08
CA THR A 250 11.00 -3.29 38.31
C THR A 250 10.82 -1.82 37.96
N LEU A 251 9.65 -1.45 37.48
CA LEU A 251 9.34 -0.13 36.93
C LEU A 251 8.64 0.74 37.99
N THR A 252 7.35 0.99 37.79
CA THR A 252 6.48 1.81 38.65
C THR A 252 5.14 1.09 38.83
N PRO A 253 4.31 1.47 39.82
CA PRO A 253 3.01 0.82 40.07
C PRO A 253 2.12 0.69 38.82
N TYR A 254 1.46 -0.45 38.66
CA TYR A 254 0.63 -0.73 37.49
C TYR A 254 -0.63 0.13 37.49
N ARG A 255 -0.76 1.03 36.49
CA ARG A 255 -1.77 2.11 36.52
C ARG A 255 -3.16 1.72 36.03
N PHE A 256 -3.34 0.60 35.33
CA PHE A 256 -4.61 0.28 34.65
C PHE A 256 -5.60 -0.54 35.49
N SER A 257 -5.21 -1.03 36.68
CA SER A 257 -6.03 -1.84 37.61
C SER A 257 -6.52 -3.22 37.10
N VAL A 258 -6.63 -3.41 35.79
CA VAL A 258 -6.98 -4.69 35.14
C VAL A 258 -5.94 -4.96 34.06
N TYR A 259 -5.46 -6.20 33.96
CA TYR A 259 -4.68 -6.70 32.84
C TYR A 259 -5.25 -8.06 32.41
N ASP A 260 -6.29 -8.03 31.58
CA ASP A 260 -6.87 -9.24 31.01
C ASP A 260 -6.23 -9.56 29.64
N LEU A 261 -6.26 -10.84 29.27
CA LEU A 261 -5.90 -11.34 27.94
C LEU A 261 -7.18 -11.69 27.16
N LEU A 262 -7.19 -11.50 25.83
CA LEU A 262 -8.21 -12.01 24.93
C LEU A 262 -7.56 -12.89 23.85
N VAL A 263 -7.84 -14.18 23.88
CA VAL A 263 -7.46 -15.08 22.78
C VAL A 263 -8.47 -14.92 21.64
N LEU A 264 -7.98 -14.43 20.51
CA LEU A 264 -8.77 -14.23 19.30
C LEU A 264 -8.82 -15.50 18.42
N PRO A 265 -9.75 -15.55 17.44
CA PRO A 265 -9.73 -16.58 16.40
C PRO A 265 -8.42 -16.58 15.60
N PRO A 266 -8.07 -17.71 14.93
CA PRO A 266 -6.84 -17.84 14.12
C PRO A 266 -6.62 -16.76 13.07
N ALA A 267 -7.70 -16.11 12.61
CA ALA A 267 -7.67 -14.97 11.70
C ALA A 267 -6.84 -13.77 12.17
N PHE A 268 -6.54 -13.64 13.48
CA PHE A 268 -5.79 -12.52 14.02
C PHE A 268 -4.40 -12.35 13.35
N PRO A 269 -4.09 -11.18 12.76
CA PRO A 269 -2.92 -11.03 11.90
C PRO A 269 -1.58 -10.81 12.64
N TYR A 270 -1.59 -10.49 13.93
CA TYR A 270 -0.40 -10.13 14.72
C TYR A 270 -0.02 -11.21 15.77
N GLY A 271 1.01 -10.95 16.58
CA GLY A 271 1.37 -11.76 17.74
C GLY A 271 0.41 -11.49 18.90
N GLY A 272 0.57 -10.33 19.52
CA GLY A 272 -0.49 -9.68 20.29
C GLY A 272 -0.87 -8.30 19.74
N MET A 273 -1.57 -7.54 20.56
CA MET A 273 -1.80 -6.10 20.47
C MET A 273 -2.05 -5.59 21.89
N GLU A 274 -1.37 -4.51 22.26
CA GLU A 274 -1.15 -4.06 23.63
C GLU A 274 -2.34 -3.30 24.25
N ASN A 275 -3.56 -3.51 23.74
CA ASN A 275 -4.71 -2.66 24.08
C ASN A 275 -4.91 -2.58 25.60
N ALA A 276 -5.03 -1.35 26.12
CA ALA A 276 -5.07 -1.11 27.56
C ALA A 276 -6.16 -1.95 28.26
N CYS A 277 -5.83 -2.51 29.43
CA CYS A 277 -6.68 -3.44 30.20
C CYS A 277 -7.00 -4.79 29.53
N LEU A 278 -6.80 -4.97 28.22
CA LEU A 278 -7.25 -6.13 27.47
C LEU A 278 -6.32 -6.43 26.28
N THR A 279 -5.17 -7.04 26.56
CA THR A 279 -4.21 -7.46 25.53
C THR A 279 -4.85 -8.50 24.62
N PHE A 280 -4.83 -8.29 23.30
CA PHE A 280 -5.30 -9.28 22.34
C PHE A 280 -4.17 -10.23 21.99
N LEU A 281 -4.44 -11.53 21.86
CA LEU A 281 -3.46 -12.56 21.52
C LEU A 281 -3.95 -13.43 20.36
N THR A 282 -3.01 -13.82 19.50
CA THR A 282 -3.18 -14.92 18.55
C THR A 282 -3.38 -16.25 19.28
N PRO A 283 -4.17 -17.21 18.76
CA PRO A 283 -4.20 -18.55 19.35
C PRO A 283 -2.90 -19.32 19.08
N THR A 284 -2.04 -18.82 18.18
CA THR A 284 -0.74 -19.44 17.85
C THR A 284 0.32 -19.31 18.96
N VAL A 285 0.01 -18.60 20.06
CA VAL A 285 0.88 -18.55 21.26
C VAL A 285 0.46 -19.56 22.33
N MET A 286 -0.69 -20.25 22.17
CA MET A 286 -1.05 -21.41 22.98
C MET A 286 -0.33 -22.65 22.43
N ALA A 287 0.91 -22.87 22.86
CA ALA A 287 1.73 -24.00 22.40
C ALA A 287 1.41 -25.30 23.17
N GLY A 288 0.78 -25.19 24.35
CA GLY A 288 0.49 -26.29 25.28
C GLY A 288 1.57 -26.51 26.33
N ASP A 289 2.65 -25.73 26.28
CA ASP A 289 3.87 -25.87 27.09
C ASP A 289 4.39 -24.53 27.64
N ARG A 290 3.65 -23.43 27.44
CA ARG A 290 4.02 -22.05 27.84
C ARG A 290 5.27 -21.49 27.16
N SER A 291 5.83 -22.18 26.15
CA SER A 291 7.10 -21.81 25.50
C SER A 291 7.03 -20.50 24.72
N LEU A 292 5.84 -20.00 24.39
CA LEU A 292 5.61 -18.77 23.63
C LEU A 292 5.11 -17.59 24.47
N ASN A 293 5.04 -17.75 25.80
CA ASN A 293 4.54 -16.72 26.72
C ASN A 293 5.44 -15.48 26.85
N ASP A 294 6.64 -15.48 26.24
CA ASP A 294 7.50 -14.29 26.11
C ASP A 294 6.73 -13.11 25.48
N VAL A 295 5.79 -13.40 24.57
CA VAL A 295 4.87 -12.41 24.00
C VAL A 295 4.08 -11.65 25.07
N ILE A 296 3.66 -12.29 26.17
CA ILE A 296 2.88 -11.63 27.23
C ILE A 296 3.75 -10.61 27.96
N ILE A 297 5.05 -10.90 28.13
CA ILE A 297 6.01 -9.96 28.71
C ILE A 297 6.17 -8.73 27.81
N HIS A 298 6.13 -8.92 26.49
CA HIS A 298 6.11 -7.82 25.51
C HIS A 298 4.84 -6.97 25.66
N GLU A 299 3.66 -7.58 25.49
CA GLU A 299 2.37 -6.90 25.52
C GLU A 299 2.08 -6.20 26.88
N LEU A 300 2.52 -6.77 28.01
CA LEU A 300 2.36 -6.12 29.30
C LEU A 300 3.34 -4.95 29.48
N SER A 301 4.55 -5.03 28.93
CA SER A 301 5.57 -3.97 29.07
C SER A 301 5.14 -2.67 28.39
N HIS A 302 4.32 -2.78 27.33
CA HIS A 302 3.66 -1.63 26.71
C HIS A 302 2.76 -0.82 27.66
N SER A 303 2.29 -1.41 28.77
CA SER A 303 1.56 -0.69 29.82
C SER A 303 2.35 0.52 30.35
N TRP A 304 3.69 0.45 30.31
CA TRP A 304 4.57 1.59 30.57
C TRP A 304 5.03 2.27 29.27
N PHE A 305 5.35 1.50 28.22
CA PHE A 305 5.98 1.98 26.98
C PHE A 305 5.06 1.85 25.75
N GLY A 306 4.28 2.89 25.48
CA GLY A 306 3.25 2.94 24.44
C GLY A 306 1.91 3.37 25.02
N ASN A 307 1.44 2.63 26.03
CA ASN A 307 0.20 2.92 26.76
C ASN A 307 0.43 3.93 27.89
N GLY A 308 1.64 3.94 28.48
CA GLY A 308 2.04 4.87 29.54
C GLY A 308 2.68 6.13 28.95
N VAL A 309 3.83 5.97 28.30
CA VAL A 309 4.54 6.99 27.52
C VAL A 309 4.47 6.62 26.04
N THR A 310 3.89 7.48 25.20
CA THR A 310 3.67 7.17 23.78
C THR A 310 4.66 7.93 22.88
N HIS A 311 5.00 7.42 21.71
CA HIS A 311 5.62 8.24 20.66
C HIS A 311 4.64 9.33 20.14
N ALA A 312 5.13 10.50 19.75
CA ALA A 312 4.32 11.62 19.26
C ALA A 312 3.98 11.57 17.76
N THR A 313 4.76 10.81 16.99
CA THR A 313 4.63 10.62 15.54
C THR A 313 5.10 9.20 15.19
N ALA A 314 4.61 8.62 14.10
CA ALA A 314 5.07 7.31 13.61
C ALA A 314 6.59 7.27 13.36
N SER A 315 7.21 8.41 13.05
CA SER A 315 8.67 8.54 12.91
C SER A 315 9.45 8.18 14.17
N SER A 316 8.85 8.25 15.36
CA SER A 316 9.48 7.88 16.64
C SER A 316 8.96 6.56 17.22
N PHE A 317 8.41 5.66 16.39
CA PHE A 317 7.79 4.39 16.82
C PHE A 317 8.68 3.52 17.74
N PHE A 318 10.00 3.56 17.55
CA PHE A 318 10.98 2.87 18.41
C PHE A 318 10.91 3.27 19.91
N LEU A 319 10.30 4.41 20.26
CA LEU A 319 10.10 4.81 21.66
C LEU A 319 9.04 3.96 22.37
N ASN A 320 8.12 3.32 21.64
CA ASN A 320 7.34 2.22 22.18
C ASN A 320 8.21 0.97 22.17
N GLU A 321 8.50 0.47 20.97
CA GLU A 321 8.96 -0.90 20.75
C GLU A 321 10.34 -1.21 21.32
N GLY A 322 11.29 -0.28 21.20
CA GLY A 322 12.64 -0.46 21.74
C GLY A 322 12.65 -0.48 23.28
N TRP A 323 11.78 0.32 23.92
CA TRP A 323 11.62 0.32 25.37
C TRP A 323 10.85 -0.91 25.87
N THR A 324 9.80 -1.34 25.16
CA THR A 324 9.09 -2.60 25.41
C THR A 324 10.03 -3.79 25.30
N THR A 325 10.71 -3.95 24.16
CA THR A 325 11.66 -5.05 23.90
C THR A 325 12.82 -5.07 24.89
N TYR A 326 13.36 -3.90 25.27
CA TYR A 326 14.38 -3.83 26.33
C TYR A 326 13.85 -4.36 27.67
N THR A 327 12.63 -3.95 28.05
CA THR A 327 11.98 -4.33 29.30
C THR A 327 11.66 -5.82 29.33
N GLU A 328 11.08 -6.34 28.25
CA GLU A 328 10.82 -7.77 28.02
C GLU A 328 12.08 -8.60 28.27
N ARG A 329 13.17 -8.27 27.58
CA ARG A 329 14.46 -8.98 27.69
C ARG A 329 15.09 -8.89 29.08
N TYR A 330 14.87 -7.80 29.80
CA TYR A 330 15.30 -7.70 31.19
C TYR A 330 14.43 -8.53 32.15
N LEU A 331 13.11 -8.57 31.94
CA LEU A 331 12.23 -9.42 32.75
C LEU A 331 12.50 -10.91 32.49
N LEU A 332 12.84 -11.30 31.25
CA LEU A 332 13.36 -12.62 30.94
C LEU A 332 14.65 -12.95 31.73
N GLU A 333 15.60 -12.01 31.85
CA GLU A 333 16.78 -12.13 32.72
C GLU A 333 16.40 -12.45 34.16
N LYS A 334 15.47 -11.65 34.71
CA LYS A 334 15.05 -11.67 36.12
C LYS A 334 14.26 -12.92 36.49
N ILE A 335 13.49 -13.47 35.55
CA ILE A 335 12.50 -14.52 35.81
C ILE A 335 12.98 -15.89 35.34
N LYS A 336 13.67 -15.97 34.19
CA LYS A 336 14.17 -17.22 33.61
C LYS A 336 15.68 -17.43 33.83
N GLY A 337 16.42 -16.39 34.21
CA GLY A 337 17.84 -16.45 34.60
C GLY A 337 18.78 -15.67 33.68
N PRO A 338 20.03 -15.44 34.10
CA PRO A 338 20.91 -14.38 33.57
C PRO A 338 21.17 -14.45 32.06
N HIS A 339 21.26 -15.65 31.51
CA HIS A 339 21.56 -15.87 30.09
C HIS A 339 20.37 -15.56 29.16
N HIS A 340 19.13 -15.53 29.66
CA HIS A 340 17.92 -15.43 28.80
C HIS A 340 17.78 -14.08 28.08
N ARG A 341 18.34 -13.01 28.66
CA ARG A 341 18.36 -11.69 28.04
C ARG A 341 19.16 -11.68 26.74
N ASP A 342 20.43 -12.05 26.85
CA ASP A 342 21.37 -12.01 25.73
C ASP A 342 20.97 -13.07 24.69
N PHE A 343 20.41 -14.21 25.12
CA PHE A 343 19.78 -15.19 24.24
C PHE A 343 18.62 -14.61 23.42
N SER A 344 17.71 -13.84 24.04
CA SER A 344 16.64 -13.14 23.31
C SER A 344 17.19 -12.04 22.37
N PHE A 345 18.27 -11.34 22.76
CA PHE A 345 18.96 -10.41 21.86
C PHE A 345 19.58 -11.12 20.64
N ILE A 346 20.16 -12.32 20.79
CA ILE A 346 20.71 -13.09 19.67
C ILE A 346 19.59 -13.47 18.67
N ILE A 347 18.44 -13.92 19.18
CA ILE A 347 17.26 -14.27 18.35
C ILE A 347 16.75 -13.03 17.61
N GLY A 348 16.56 -11.91 18.31
CA GLY A 348 16.12 -10.65 17.70
C GLY A 348 17.10 -10.10 16.67
N TYR A 349 18.41 -10.24 16.91
CA TYR A 349 19.45 -9.77 15.99
C TYR A 349 19.42 -10.50 14.63
N LYS A 350 19.08 -11.80 14.59
CA LYS A 350 18.82 -12.52 13.31
C LYS A 350 17.66 -11.89 12.55
N GLY A 351 16.53 -11.66 13.23
CA GLY A 351 15.36 -11.01 12.65
C GLY A 351 15.63 -9.59 12.16
N LEU A 352 16.41 -8.81 12.92
CA LEU A 352 16.88 -7.48 12.52
C LEU A 352 17.69 -7.53 11.23
N VAL A 353 18.69 -8.41 11.14
CA VAL A 353 19.55 -8.52 9.94
C VAL A 353 18.75 -8.95 8.71
N ASP A 354 17.78 -9.85 8.85
CA ASP A 354 16.90 -10.27 7.76
C ASP A 354 15.99 -9.10 7.28
N ASP A 355 15.48 -8.29 8.20
CA ASP A 355 14.66 -7.12 7.90
C ASP A 355 15.47 -5.95 7.31
N LEU A 356 16.71 -5.74 7.75
CA LEU A 356 17.62 -4.75 7.16
C LEU A 356 17.93 -5.13 5.70
N LYS A 357 18.27 -6.39 5.42
CA LYS A 357 18.46 -6.91 4.05
C LYS A 357 17.21 -6.74 3.19
N ARG A 358 16.02 -6.98 3.75
CA ARG A 358 14.73 -6.79 3.05
C ARG A 358 14.51 -5.35 2.58
N TYR A 359 15.14 -4.36 3.22
CA TYR A 359 15.01 -2.94 2.89
C TYR A 359 16.25 -2.35 2.20
N GLU A 360 17.13 -3.16 1.61
CA GLU A 360 18.23 -2.66 0.77
C GLU A 360 17.74 -1.81 -0.42
N ASP A 361 16.54 -2.09 -0.94
CA ASP A 361 15.88 -1.29 -2.00
C ASP A 361 15.16 -0.03 -1.45
N LYS A 362 14.99 0.07 -0.13
CA LYS A 362 14.33 1.19 0.58
C LYS A 362 15.06 1.56 1.88
N PRO A 363 16.30 2.06 1.84
CA PRO A 363 17.13 2.25 3.03
C PRO A 363 16.51 3.12 4.14
N LYS A 364 15.58 4.03 3.81
CA LYS A 364 14.88 4.84 4.83
C LYS A 364 14.11 4.02 5.87
N TYR A 365 13.68 2.79 5.55
CA TYR A 365 13.02 1.89 6.50
C TYR A 365 14.01 1.09 7.38
N GLN A 366 15.32 1.25 7.18
CA GLN A 366 16.37 0.72 8.05
C GLN A 366 16.69 1.67 9.23
N ARG A 367 16.18 2.90 9.22
CA ARG A 367 16.43 3.95 10.22
C ARG A 367 15.59 3.72 11.50
N LEU A 368 16.07 4.17 12.65
CA LEU A 368 15.25 4.22 13.87
C LEU A 368 14.23 5.38 13.82
N ILE A 369 14.65 6.52 13.27
CA ILE A 369 13.78 7.65 12.96
C ILE A 369 13.49 7.66 11.47
N ILE A 370 12.22 7.47 11.12
CA ILE A 370 11.79 7.34 9.72
C ILE A 370 11.09 8.62 9.26
N ASP A 371 11.66 9.25 8.24
CA ASP A 371 11.08 10.41 7.57
C ASP A 371 9.94 9.97 6.63
N PHE A 372 8.71 10.00 7.13
CA PHE A 372 7.51 9.65 6.36
C PHE A 372 7.05 10.82 5.48
N GLU A 373 6.72 10.53 4.22
CA GLU A 373 6.07 11.51 3.34
C GLU A 373 4.58 11.66 3.70
N LYS A 374 3.96 12.80 3.34
CA LYS A 374 2.54 13.02 3.64
C LYS A 374 1.65 11.99 2.94
N GLY A 375 0.98 11.16 3.73
CA GLY A 375 0.16 10.06 3.24
C GLY A 375 0.93 8.78 2.88
N GLU A 376 2.23 8.69 3.18
CA GLU A 376 2.94 7.42 3.19
C GLU A 376 2.33 6.47 4.23
N ASN A 377 2.43 5.16 3.99
CA ASN A 377 1.86 4.14 4.87
C ASN A 377 2.91 3.60 5.86
N PRO A 378 2.78 3.84 7.18
CA PRO A 378 3.71 3.29 8.17
C PRO A 378 3.74 1.76 8.19
N ASP A 379 2.64 1.09 7.84
CA ASP A 379 2.59 -0.38 7.76
C ASP A 379 3.64 -0.94 6.76
N ASP A 380 4.05 -0.17 5.75
CA ASP A 380 5.06 -0.60 4.78
C ASP A 380 6.50 -0.56 5.36
N ALA A 381 6.72 0.13 6.49
CA ALA A 381 8.00 0.19 7.22
C ALA A 381 8.09 -0.83 8.39
N TYR A 382 6.96 -1.39 8.83
CA TYR A 382 6.88 -2.31 9.98
C TYR A 382 7.89 -3.47 9.88
N SER A 383 8.73 -3.63 10.90
CA SER A 383 9.91 -4.48 10.89
C SER A 383 10.50 -4.68 12.28
N GLN A 384 11.54 -5.51 12.41
CA GLN A 384 12.34 -5.64 13.65
C GLN A 384 13.25 -4.42 13.95
N VAL A 385 13.41 -3.47 13.02
CA VAL A 385 14.25 -2.27 13.20
C VAL A 385 13.92 -1.47 14.47
N PRO A 386 12.66 -1.02 14.72
CA PRO A 386 12.30 -0.29 15.94
C PRO A 386 12.37 -1.11 17.24
N TYR A 387 12.41 -2.45 17.16
CA TYR A 387 12.49 -3.37 18.30
C TYR A 387 13.95 -3.63 18.72
N ASP A 388 14.80 -3.96 17.74
CA ASP A 388 16.12 -4.56 17.97
C ASP A 388 17.30 -3.61 17.75
N LYS A 389 17.14 -2.48 17.04
CA LYS A 389 18.22 -1.51 16.80
C LYS A 389 18.50 -0.60 18.03
N GLY A 390 18.27 -1.10 19.24
CA GLY A 390 18.50 -0.41 20.53
C GLY A 390 19.84 -0.77 21.20
N LYS A 391 20.39 0.13 22.03
CA LYS A 391 21.78 0.06 22.54
C LYS A 391 21.88 -0.14 24.06
N ARG A 392 22.91 -0.87 24.54
CA ARG A 392 23.19 -1.19 25.97
C ARG A 392 24.25 -0.29 26.66
N THR A 393 24.67 0.85 26.11
CA THR A 393 25.89 1.56 26.61
C THR A 393 25.73 2.44 27.86
N LEU A 394 24.54 2.56 28.45
CA LEU A 394 24.31 3.44 29.61
C LEU A 394 24.59 2.79 30.97
N GLY A 395 25.71 2.05 31.06
CA GLY A 395 26.27 1.63 32.35
C GLY A 395 25.57 0.48 33.05
N GLY A 396 24.85 -0.39 32.33
CA GLY A 396 24.20 -1.58 32.91
C GLY A 396 22.85 -1.30 33.54
N ILE A 397 22.30 -2.32 34.21
CA ILE A 397 20.91 -2.33 34.67
C ILE A 397 20.68 -1.39 35.87
N ASP A 398 21.64 -1.34 36.80
CA ASP A 398 21.57 -0.52 38.02
C ASP A 398 21.55 0.99 37.72
N VAL A 399 22.04 1.38 36.54
CA VAL A 399 22.00 2.76 36.04
C VAL A 399 20.73 3.02 35.24
N LEU A 400 20.29 2.05 34.41
CA LEU A 400 19.15 2.28 33.52
C LEU A 400 17.79 2.13 34.19
N ILE A 401 17.60 1.23 35.17
CA ILE A 401 16.29 1.07 35.84
C ILE A 401 15.88 2.35 36.61
N PRO A 402 16.76 3.03 37.38
CA PRO A 402 16.43 4.34 37.97
C PRO A 402 16.05 5.38 36.92
N TYR A 403 16.76 5.42 35.78
CA TYR A 403 16.43 6.30 34.66
C TYR A 403 15.06 5.96 34.04
N MET A 404 14.75 4.68 33.82
CA MET A 404 13.46 4.23 33.29
C MET A 404 12.31 4.65 34.20
N ARG A 405 12.48 4.55 35.52
CA ARG A 405 11.49 5.02 36.51
C ARG A 405 11.27 6.54 36.42
N ASP A 406 12.34 7.33 36.32
CA ASP A 406 12.23 8.78 36.16
C ASP A 406 11.59 9.18 34.82
N TYR A 407 11.98 8.53 33.72
CA TYR A 407 11.38 8.69 32.40
C TYR A 407 9.88 8.38 32.39
N ILE A 408 9.47 7.25 32.97
CA ILE A 408 8.06 6.88 33.14
C ILE A 408 7.32 7.95 33.96
N ASN A 409 7.86 8.35 35.12
CA ASN A 409 7.24 9.34 35.99
C ASN A 409 7.12 10.72 35.32
N THR A 410 8.11 11.10 34.52
CA THR A 410 8.15 12.37 33.78
C THR A 410 7.15 12.41 32.62
N PHE A 411 6.95 11.30 31.90
CA PHE A 411 6.18 11.29 30.65
C PHE A 411 4.89 10.47 30.63
N THR A 412 4.51 9.77 31.71
CA THR A 412 3.24 9.04 31.76
C THR A 412 2.05 9.94 31.42
N GLY A 413 1.23 9.52 30.46
CA GLY A 413 0.08 10.29 29.95
C GLY A 413 0.46 11.38 28.94
N LYS A 414 1.65 11.34 28.36
CA LYS A 414 2.14 12.25 27.30
C LYS A 414 2.63 11.44 26.09
N SER A 415 2.52 12.04 24.91
CA SER A 415 3.22 11.58 23.71
C SER A 415 4.47 12.45 23.47
N ILE A 416 5.61 11.85 23.11
CA ILE A 416 6.90 12.54 22.99
C ILE A 416 7.67 12.20 21.71
N THR A 417 8.58 13.09 21.28
CA THR A 417 9.51 12.84 20.17
C THR A 417 10.82 12.20 20.65
N ALA A 418 11.57 11.58 19.73
CA ALA A 418 12.93 11.09 19.99
C ALA A 418 13.87 12.16 20.58
N THR A 419 13.74 13.42 20.12
CA THR A 419 14.49 14.56 20.65
C THR A 419 14.13 14.85 22.11
N GLN A 420 12.85 14.85 22.47
CA GLN A 420 12.41 15.07 23.85
C GLN A 420 12.86 13.94 24.79
N TRP A 421 12.88 12.69 24.31
CA TRP A 421 13.47 11.57 25.04
C TRP A 421 14.97 11.76 25.25
N LYS A 422 15.73 12.13 24.20
CA LYS A 422 17.17 12.36 24.28
C LYS A 422 17.51 13.53 25.20
N ASP A 423 16.78 14.63 25.13
CA ASP A 423 16.99 15.79 25.99
C ASP A 423 16.77 15.42 27.47
N HIS A 424 15.71 14.67 27.76
CA HIS A 424 15.44 14.15 29.10
C HIS A 424 16.54 13.20 29.61
N LEU A 425 17.01 12.28 28.77
CA LEU A 425 18.12 11.37 29.06
C LEU A 425 19.36 12.16 29.50
N TYR A 426 19.72 13.19 28.74
CA TYR A 426 20.82 14.08 29.08
C TYR A 426 20.57 14.88 30.36
N ASP A 427 19.37 15.45 30.54
CA ASP A 427 19.02 16.24 31.73
C ASP A 427 18.95 15.42 33.02
N TYR A 428 18.60 14.13 32.94
CA TYR A 428 18.68 13.21 34.07
C TYR A 428 20.13 13.00 34.50
N PHE A 429 21.03 12.67 33.56
CA PHE A 429 22.43 12.41 33.88
C PHE A 429 23.22 13.67 34.24
N ARG A 430 22.89 14.85 33.69
CA ARG A 430 23.44 16.15 34.15
C ARG A 430 23.17 16.43 35.64
N LYS A 431 22.09 15.90 36.20
CA LYS A 431 21.72 16.08 37.62
C LYS A 431 22.32 15.02 38.54
N SER A 432 22.67 13.84 38.01
CA SER A 432 23.02 12.66 38.81
C SER A 432 24.46 12.17 38.63
N ASP A 433 25.01 12.18 37.41
CA ASP A 433 26.34 11.63 37.11
C ASP A 433 26.93 12.25 35.83
N GLN A 434 27.90 13.15 36.01
CA GLN A 434 28.58 13.86 34.92
C GLN A 434 29.46 12.94 34.06
N GLU A 435 29.91 11.78 34.56
CA GLU A 435 30.65 10.82 33.74
C GLU A 435 29.70 10.08 32.78
N LYS A 436 28.43 9.87 33.14
CA LYS A 436 27.42 9.38 32.18
C LYS A 436 27.14 10.41 31.09
N VAL A 437 27.19 11.71 31.39
CA VAL A 437 27.09 12.75 30.35
C VAL A 437 28.24 12.65 29.34
N LYS A 438 29.49 12.52 29.81
CA LYS A 438 30.64 12.30 28.92
C LYS A 438 30.48 11.03 28.07
N LEU A 439 29.95 9.94 28.64
CA LEU A 439 29.65 8.71 27.90
C LEU A 439 28.52 8.90 26.88
N LEU A 440 27.47 9.65 27.19
CA LEU A 440 26.41 10.03 26.23
C LEU A 440 26.98 10.83 25.05
N ASP A 441 27.96 11.70 25.29
CA ASP A 441 28.63 12.50 24.25
C ASP A 441 29.53 11.66 23.33
N THR A 442 29.89 10.42 23.71
CA THR A 442 30.56 9.47 22.80
C THR A 442 29.61 8.73 21.85
N ILE A 443 28.30 8.88 22.02
CA ILE A 443 27.32 8.16 21.19
C ILE A 443 27.13 8.91 19.87
N ASP A 444 27.40 8.24 18.76
CA ASP A 444 27.01 8.72 17.43
C ASP A 444 25.49 8.62 17.24
N TRP A 445 24.78 9.63 17.75
CA TRP A 445 23.33 9.74 17.63
C TRP A 445 22.83 9.80 16.19
N GLN A 446 23.66 10.25 15.23
CA GLN A 446 23.27 10.29 13.83
C GLN A 446 23.28 8.88 13.22
N ALA A 447 24.34 8.10 13.46
CA ALA A 447 24.39 6.70 13.04
C ALA A 447 23.33 5.82 13.70
N TRP A 448 22.95 6.07 14.96
CA TRP A 448 21.85 5.34 15.60
C TRP A 448 20.48 5.72 15.04
N PHE A 449 20.16 7.02 14.98
CA PHE A 449 18.83 7.45 14.56
C PHE A 449 18.58 7.29 13.05
N TYR A 450 19.57 7.63 12.22
CA TYR A 450 19.41 7.75 10.77
C TYR A 450 20.36 6.84 9.96
N GLY A 451 21.21 6.03 10.61
CA GLY A 451 22.15 5.15 9.92
C GLY A 451 21.45 4.02 9.15
N GLU A 452 21.94 3.80 7.93
CA GLU A 452 21.45 2.80 6.96
C GLU A 452 22.47 1.67 6.78
N GLY A 453 22.05 0.58 6.12
CA GLY A 453 22.84 -0.63 5.91
C GLY A 453 22.51 -1.79 6.85
N ILE A 454 23.18 -2.93 6.64
CA ILE A 454 22.93 -4.20 7.34
C ILE A 454 23.74 -4.39 8.62
N THR A 455 24.56 -3.40 8.99
CA THR A 455 25.45 -3.42 10.17
C THR A 455 25.02 -2.38 11.19
N LEU A 456 25.16 -2.68 12.48
CA LEU A 456 24.93 -1.71 13.55
C LEU A 456 26.09 -0.71 13.67
N PRO A 457 25.87 0.50 14.24
CA PRO A 457 26.94 1.48 14.47
C PRO A 457 28.01 1.05 15.48
N VAL A 458 27.76 -0.01 16.25
CA VAL A 458 28.70 -0.62 17.21
C VAL A 458 28.52 -2.14 17.20
N ASP A 459 29.58 -2.87 17.52
CA ASP A 459 29.50 -4.28 17.82
C ASP A 459 28.77 -4.50 19.15
N MET A 460 27.88 -5.50 19.17
CA MET A 460 27.08 -5.88 20.33
C MET A 460 27.44 -7.32 20.74
N PRO A 461 28.42 -7.52 21.64
CA PRO A 461 28.74 -8.84 22.15
C PRO A 461 27.59 -9.33 23.06
N TYR A 462 27.22 -10.60 22.90
CA TYR A 462 26.18 -11.28 23.66
C TYR A 462 26.74 -12.54 24.31
N ASP A 463 26.24 -12.88 25.50
CA ASP A 463 26.47 -14.19 26.11
C ASP A 463 25.89 -15.33 25.24
N THR A 464 26.73 -16.28 24.85
CA THR A 464 26.38 -17.40 23.97
C THR A 464 25.93 -18.67 24.72
N THR A 465 25.94 -18.67 26.05
CA THR A 465 25.74 -19.89 26.87
C THR A 465 24.51 -20.73 26.45
N LEU A 466 23.37 -20.08 26.15
CA LEU A 466 22.15 -20.78 25.76
C LEU A 466 22.10 -21.20 24.27
N VAL A 467 22.90 -20.61 23.38
CA VAL A 467 22.95 -20.99 21.95
C VAL A 467 23.96 -22.08 21.63
N GLU A 468 24.96 -22.30 22.51
CA GLU A 468 26.08 -23.22 22.24
C GLU A 468 25.66 -24.63 21.87
N GLN A 469 24.71 -25.23 22.61
CA GLN A 469 24.22 -26.58 22.31
C GLN A 469 23.45 -26.64 20.98
N ALA A 470 22.62 -25.63 20.70
CA ALA A 470 21.88 -25.50 19.45
C ALA A 470 22.82 -25.34 18.23
N TYR A 471 23.89 -24.56 18.39
CA TYR A 471 24.92 -24.38 17.37
C TYR A 471 25.78 -25.64 17.16
N ALA A 472 26.13 -26.35 18.23
CA ALA A 472 26.86 -27.62 18.15
C ALA A 472 26.02 -28.70 17.43
N LEU A 473 24.72 -28.79 17.73
CA LEU A 473 23.83 -29.72 17.03
C LEU A 473 23.68 -29.34 15.55
N ALA A 474 23.46 -28.06 15.22
CA ALA A 474 23.39 -27.59 13.83
C ALA A 474 24.69 -27.87 13.04
N THR A 475 25.86 -27.67 13.67
CA THR A 475 27.17 -27.99 13.07
C THR A 475 27.35 -29.49 12.85
N SER A 476 26.81 -30.33 13.74
CA SER A 476 26.84 -31.79 13.60
C SER A 476 25.98 -32.25 12.42
N TRP A 477 24.78 -31.68 12.24
CA TRP A 477 23.96 -31.90 11.06
C TRP A 477 24.64 -31.42 9.77
N ASP A 478 25.22 -30.22 9.78
CA ASP A 478 26.00 -29.66 8.64
C ASP A 478 27.19 -30.56 8.26
N SER A 479 27.87 -31.16 9.23
CA SER A 479 29.01 -32.06 9.01
C SER A 479 28.59 -33.46 8.52
N SER A 480 27.31 -33.84 8.64
CA SER A 480 26.82 -35.18 8.31
C SER A 480 26.42 -35.40 6.84
N ARG A 481 26.52 -34.36 5.99
CA ARG A 481 25.93 -34.31 4.63
C ARG A 481 26.33 -35.46 3.71
N ASP A 482 27.55 -35.94 3.82
CA ASP A 482 28.10 -36.98 2.93
C ASP A 482 27.82 -38.41 3.43
N LEU A 483 27.21 -38.56 4.61
CA LEU A 483 26.82 -39.84 5.19
C LEU A 483 25.48 -40.33 4.63
N ILE A 484 25.28 -41.66 4.58
CA ILE A 484 23.96 -42.23 4.30
C ILE A 484 23.08 -42.24 5.56
N VAL A 485 21.76 -42.21 5.40
CA VAL A 485 20.81 -42.07 6.54
C VAL A 485 20.97 -43.17 7.61
N SER A 486 21.43 -44.37 7.25
CA SER A 486 21.71 -45.45 8.20
C SER A 486 22.98 -45.26 9.04
N GLU A 487 23.83 -44.30 8.72
CA GLU A 487 25.04 -43.92 9.47
C GLU A 487 24.81 -42.70 10.36
N LEU A 488 23.66 -42.03 10.23
CA LEU A 488 23.29 -40.89 11.08
C LEU A 488 22.98 -41.37 12.51
N THR A 489 23.58 -40.70 13.49
CA THR A 489 23.48 -41.05 14.92
C THR A 489 22.46 -40.21 15.70
N PHE A 490 21.72 -39.34 15.01
CA PHE A 490 20.73 -38.44 15.59
C PHE A 490 19.51 -39.18 16.13
N LYS A 491 18.95 -38.69 17.23
CA LYS A 491 17.84 -39.31 17.98
C LYS A 491 16.97 -38.24 18.63
N ALA A 492 15.70 -38.54 18.89
CA ALA A 492 14.75 -37.57 19.46
C ALA A 492 15.27 -36.89 20.75
N ASP A 493 16.03 -37.63 21.58
CA ASP A 493 16.69 -37.15 22.80
C ASP A 493 17.63 -35.95 22.59
N ASP A 494 18.12 -35.68 21.38
CA ASP A 494 19.09 -34.59 21.15
C ASP A 494 18.48 -33.19 21.39
N LEU A 495 17.15 -33.09 21.40
CA LEU A 495 16.41 -31.88 21.76
C LEU A 495 15.80 -31.91 23.17
N LYS A 496 15.99 -32.98 23.96
CA LYS A 496 15.29 -33.16 25.25
C LYS A 496 15.60 -32.06 26.29
N ASP A 497 16.80 -31.49 26.20
CA ASP A 497 17.31 -30.47 27.12
C ASP A 497 17.13 -29.05 26.53
N PHE A 498 16.55 -28.93 25.33
CA PHE A 498 16.30 -27.64 24.68
C PHE A 498 14.94 -27.09 25.08
N ASN A 499 14.88 -25.81 25.43
CA ASN A 499 13.63 -25.07 25.39
C ASN A 499 13.20 -24.76 23.94
N GLY A 500 11.96 -24.27 23.75
CA GLY A 500 11.43 -23.96 22.43
C GLY A 500 12.29 -22.97 21.63
N ASN A 501 12.84 -21.95 22.31
CA ASN A 501 13.73 -20.95 21.70
C ASN A 501 15.09 -21.57 21.27
N GLN A 502 15.62 -22.56 21.99
CA GLN A 502 16.85 -23.25 21.58
C GLN A 502 16.61 -24.13 20.34
N THR A 503 15.43 -24.74 20.24
CA THR A 503 15.02 -25.47 19.02
C THR A 503 14.85 -24.51 17.84
N ILE A 504 14.30 -23.31 18.06
CA ILE A 504 14.25 -22.24 17.04
C ILE A 504 15.66 -21.85 16.58
N VAL A 505 16.57 -21.56 17.50
CA VAL A 505 17.96 -21.17 17.19
C VAL A 505 18.73 -22.30 16.49
N PHE A 506 18.49 -23.56 16.84
CA PHE A 506 19.06 -24.71 16.13
C PHE A 506 18.64 -24.71 14.64
N LEU A 507 17.36 -24.49 14.35
CA LEU A 507 16.85 -24.48 12.98
C LEU A 507 17.28 -23.21 12.20
N GLU A 508 17.30 -22.03 12.83
CA GLU A 508 17.84 -20.79 12.22
C GLU A 508 19.35 -20.88 11.98
N ARG A 509 20.09 -21.58 12.85
CA ARG A 509 21.50 -21.87 12.60
C ARG A 509 21.65 -22.84 11.44
N LEU A 510 20.79 -23.85 11.35
CA LEU A 510 20.81 -24.82 10.25
C LEU A 510 20.48 -24.17 8.89
N GLU A 511 19.54 -23.22 8.86
CA GLU A 511 19.23 -22.34 7.71
C GLU A 511 20.48 -21.58 7.21
N SER A 512 21.39 -21.18 8.10
CA SER A 512 22.57 -20.39 7.73
C SER A 512 23.66 -21.17 6.96
N TYR A 513 23.55 -22.50 6.90
CA TYR A 513 24.42 -23.36 6.09
C TYR A 513 23.82 -23.61 4.70
N LYS A 514 24.50 -24.41 3.85
CA LYS A 514 23.90 -24.87 2.59
C LYS A 514 22.63 -25.72 2.87
N PRO A 515 21.61 -25.75 2.01
CA PRO A 515 20.47 -26.64 2.20
C PRO A 515 20.93 -28.10 2.39
N LEU A 516 20.31 -28.82 3.33
CA LEU A 516 20.64 -30.23 3.60
C LEU A 516 20.21 -31.14 2.42
N PRO A 517 20.90 -32.28 2.20
CA PRO A 517 20.44 -33.28 1.23
C PRO A 517 19.01 -33.74 1.54
N LYS A 518 18.23 -34.03 0.49
CA LYS A 518 16.82 -34.43 0.60
C LYS A 518 16.58 -35.54 1.64
N THR A 519 17.45 -36.54 1.68
CA THR A 519 17.41 -37.65 2.63
C THR A 519 17.60 -37.21 4.09
N HIS A 520 18.49 -36.26 4.36
CA HIS A 520 18.72 -35.71 5.69
C HIS A 520 17.56 -34.85 6.15
N VAL A 521 16.94 -34.07 5.27
CA VAL A 521 15.74 -33.27 5.60
C VAL A 521 14.60 -34.18 6.03
N HIS A 522 14.33 -35.27 5.29
CA HIS A 522 13.35 -36.29 5.69
C HIS A 522 13.68 -36.94 7.04
N HIS A 523 14.95 -37.25 7.29
CA HIS A 523 15.38 -37.81 8.57
C HIS A 523 15.20 -36.80 9.73
N LEU A 524 15.63 -35.54 9.54
CA LEU A 524 15.51 -34.43 10.48
C LEU A 524 14.06 -34.16 10.90
N GLY A 525 13.16 -34.04 9.92
CA GLY A 525 11.73 -33.81 10.17
C GLY A 525 11.10 -34.97 10.95
N LYS A 526 11.51 -36.21 10.68
CA LYS A 526 11.02 -37.41 11.36
C LYS A 526 11.58 -37.58 12.77
N VAL A 527 12.89 -37.44 12.96
CA VAL A 527 13.56 -37.73 14.24
C VAL A 527 13.17 -36.74 15.34
N TYR A 528 12.89 -35.50 14.97
CA TYR A 528 12.45 -34.43 15.88
C TYR A 528 10.97 -34.05 15.73
N SER A 529 10.18 -34.79 14.93
CA SER A 529 8.74 -34.58 14.74
C SER A 529 8.32 -33.15 14.31
N LEU A 530 9.22 -32.42 13.65
CA LEU A 530 9.12 -30.96 13.42
C LEU A 530 7.92 -30.56 12.56
N ASN A 531 7.54 -31.41 11.60
CA ASN A 531 6.34 -31.21 10.77
C ASN A 531 5.04 -31.29 11.59
N THR A 532 5.06 -31.92 12.76
CA THR A 532 3.89 -32.09 13.65
C THR A 532 3.86 -31.16 14.88
N SER A 533 4.90 -30.38 15.14
CA SER A 533 5.03 -29.44 16.27
C SER A 533 3.78 -28.57 16.50
N SER A 534 3.27 -28.51 17.74
CA SER A 534 2.24 -27.55 18.17
C SER A 534 2.78 -26.12 18.19
N ASN A 535 4.03 -25.94 18.61
CA ASN A 535 4.72 -24.65 18.59
C ASN A 535 4.89 -24.16 17.13
N ALA A 536 4.18 -23.08 16.81
CA ALA A 536 4.13 -22.49 15.48
C ALA A 536 5.43 -21.81 15.05
N GLU A 537 6.22 -21.29 16.02
CA GLU A 537 7.51 -20.66 15.75
C GLU A 537 8.53 -21.72 15.29
N ILE A 538 8.60 -22.89 15.95
CA ILE A 538 9.41 -24.05 15.52
C ILE A 538 8.97 -24.53 14.14
N ARG A 539 7.65 -24.70 13.93
CA ARG A 539 7.12 -25.21 12.66
C ARG A 539 7.40 -24.27 11.47
N LEU A 540 7.43 -22.95 11.69
CA LEU A 540 7.90 -22.00 10.68
C LEU A 540 9.34 -22.28 10.27
N ARG A 541 10.27 -22.35 11.23
CA ARG A 541 11.70 -22.55 10.94
C ARG A 541 11.95 -23.89 10.26
N TRP A 542 11.23 -24.92 10.68
CA TRP A 542 11.22 -26.21 9.99
C TRP A 542 10.85 -26.06 8.52
N TYR A 543 9.76 -25.36 8.18
CA TYR A 543 9.42 -25.15 6.77
C TYR A 543 10.42 -24.27 6.03
N VAL A 544 11.08 -23.30 6.67
CA VAL A 544 12.18 -22.54 6.05
C VAL A 544 13.36 -23.46 5.68
N VAL A 545 13.77 -24.36 6.58
CA VAL A 545 14.82 -25.37 6.32
C VAL A 545 14.38 -26.39 5.27
N ALA A 546 13.15 -26.90 5.33
CA ALA A 546 12.67 -27.95 4.44
C ALA A 546 12.43 -27.44 3.01
N LEU A 547 11.78 -26.28 2.86
CA LEU A 547 11.41 -25.70 1.57
C LEU A 547 12.60 -25.06 0.83
N SER A 548 13.68 -24.70 1.52
CA SER A 548 14.93 -24.23 0.88
C SER A 548 15.79 -25.35 0.29
N SER A 549 15.39 -26.63 0.45
CA SER A 549 16.13 -27.81 -0.01
C SER A 549 15.46 -28.51 -1.20
N ASP A 550 16.16 -29.48 -1.80
CA ASP A 550 15.60 -30.39 -2.81
C ASP A 550 14.43 -31.26 -2.29
N ALA A 551 14.23 -31.34 -0.97
CA ALA A 551 13.03 -31.95 -0.38
C ALA A 551 11.78 -31.05 -0.44
N GLY A 552 11.91 -29.76 -0.82
CA GLY A 552 10.83 -28.78 -0.71
C GLY A 552 9.53 -29.19 -1.42
N LYS A 553 9.62 -29.87 -2.57
CA LYS A 553 8.46 -30.42 -3.30
C LYS A 553 7.67 -31.47 -2.51
N ASP A 554 8.30 -32.17 -1.58
CA ASP A 554 7.64 -33.20 -0.77
C ASP A 554 6.84 -32.55 0.38
N PHE A 555 7.31 -31.42 0.92
CA PHE A 555 6.73 -30.71 2.06
C PHE A 555 5.84 -29.51 1.68
N VAL A 556 5.78 -29.13 0.40
CA VAL A 556 5.03 -27.94 -0.04
C VAL A 556 3.51 -28.05 0.23
N ASN A 557 2.95 -29.26 0.12
CA ASN A 557 1.55 -29.53 0.46
C ASN A 557 1.29 -29.47 1.97
N ASP A 558 2.21 -30.00 2.80
CA ASP A 558 2.11 -29.91 4.26
C ASP A 558 2.19 -28.44 4.74
N ALA A 559 3.08 -27.65 4.13
CA ALA A 559 3.21 -26.22 4.39
C ALA A 559 1.93 -25.45 4.01
N ALA A 560 1.34 -25.74 2.84
CA ALA A 560 0.07 -25.16 2.41
C ALA A 560 -1.06 -25.52 3.38
N ASN A 561 -1.21 -26.81 3.72
CA ASN A 561 -2.21 -27.30 4.65
C ASN A 561 -2.06 -26.67 6.06
N TRP A 562 -0.84 -26.48 6.55
CA TRP A 562 -0.60 -25.82 7.84
C TRP A 562 -1.10 -24.36 7.88
N LEU A 563 -1.12 -23.66 6.74
CA LEU A 563 -1.66 -22.30 6.69
C LEU A 563 -3.20 -22.26 6.73
N VAL A 564 -3.89 -23.24 6.14
CA VAL A 564 -5.34 -23.14 5.82
C VAL A 564 -6.25 -24.24 6.39
N ASN A 565 -5.73 -25.25 7.09
CA ASN A 565 -6.57 -26.32 7.66
C ASN A 565 -7.57 -25.79 8.72
N ASP A 566 -8.82 -26.26 8.70
CA ASP A 566 -9.88 -25.79 9.62
C ASP A 566 -9.70 -26.17 11.09
N GLU A 567 -9.02 -27.28 11.40
CA GLU A 567 -8.87 -27.78 12.77
C GLU A 567 -7.58 -27.33 13.46
N LYS A 568 -6.50 -27.16 12.67
CA LYS A 568 -5.13 -26.90 13.16
C LYS A 568 -4.36 -25.88 12.33
N GLY A 569 -5.02 -25.24 11.36
CA GLY A 569 -4.40 -24.27 10.48
C GLY A 569 -4.19 -22.92 11.16
N LEU A 570 -3.09 -22.28 10.77
CA LEU A 570 -2.64 -21.04 11.39
C LEU A 570 -3.46 -19.80 11.00
N LYS A 571 -4.06 -19.82 9.80
CA LYS A 571 -5.16 -18.98 9.32
C LYS A 571 -5.15 -17.45 9.55
N GLY A 572 -4.02 -16.78 9.81
CA GLY A 572 -4.06 -15.32 9.89
C GLY A 572 -2.75 -14.60 10.18
N ARG A 573 -1.96 -15.08 11.14
CA ARG A 573 -0.79 -14.37 11.65
C ARG A 573 0.27 -14.18 10.56
N MET A 574 0.57 -12.93 10.23
CA MET A 574 1.33 -12.53 9.04
C MET A 574 2.79 -12.98 9.10
N LYS A 575 3.38 -13.05 10.31
CA LYS A 575 4.73 -13.59 10.60
C LYS A 575 4.93 -14.97 9.98
N PHE A 576 3.90 -15.80 9.94
CA PHE A 576 3.94 -17.15 9.41
C PHE A 576 3.38 -17.22 7.98
N CYS A 577 2.21 -16.63 7.74
CA CYS A 577 1.55 -16.73 6.44
C CYS A 577 2.41 -16.18 5.29
N ARG A 578 3.00 -14.98 5.47
CA ARG A 578 3.73 -14.27 4.39
C ARG A 578 5.02 -15.00 3.94
N PRO A 579 5.94 -15.43 4.83
CA PRO A 579 7.12 -16.17 4.39
C PRO A 579 6.76 -17.57 3.87
N THR A 580 5.83 -18.29 4.49
CA THR A 580 5.45 -19.63 4.03
C THR A 580 4.78 -19.59 2.64
N PHE A 581 3.86 -18.66 2.37
CA PHE A 581 3.32 -18.48 1.01
C PHE A 581 4.40 -18.09 -0.01
N ARG A 582 5.43 -17.32 0.38
CA ARG A 582 6.56 -17.00 -0.50
C ARG A 582 7.40 -18.24 -0.84
N ALA A 583 7.71 -19.07 0.16
CA ALA A 583 8.46 -20.31 -0.04
C ALA A 583 7.69 -21.32 -0.89
N ILE A 584 6.38 -21.50 -0.63
CA ILE A 584 5.49 -22.32 -1.46
C ILE A 584 5.50 -21.79 -2.90
N TYR A 585 5.32 -20.48 -3.12
CA TYR A 585 5.30 -19.87 -4.46
C TYR A 585 6.59 -20.07 -5.26
N GLN A 586 7.76 -20.15 -4.60
CA GLN A 586 9.04 -20.41 -5.25
C GLN A 586 9.20 -21.86 -5.73
N ILE A 587 8.43 -22.81 -5.17
CA ILE A 587 8.49 -24.24 -5.51
C ILE A 587 7.32 -24.64 -6.41
N ASP A 588 6.11 -24.20 -6.05
CA ASP A 588 4.86 -24.49 -6.71
C ASP A 588 3.95 -23.24 -6.68
N LYS A 589 4.05 -22.48 -7.77
CA LYS A 589 3.26 -21.27 -8.04
C LYS A 589 1.76 -21.55 -8.09
N GLU A 590 1.35 -22.70 -8.62
CA GLU A 590 -0.07 -23.02 -8.80
C GLU A 590 -0.71 -23.41 -7.47
N LEU A 591 -0.03 -24.22 -6.66
CA LEU A 591 -0.46 -24.55 -5.30
C LEU A 591 -0.53 -23.30 -4.42
N ALA A 592 0.49 -22.43 -4.45
CA ALA A 592 0.47 -21.16 -3.71
C ALA A 592 -0.73 -20.27 -4.10
N GLN A 593 -0.97 -20.12 -5.40
CA GLN A 593 -2.10 -19.37 -5.92
C GLN A 593 -3.42 -20.02 -5.52
N LYS A 594 -3.65 -21.29 -5.83
CA LYS A 594 -4.89 -22.00 -5.51
C LYS A 594 -5.21 -21.94 -4.01
N THR A 595 -4.24 -22.28 -3.16
CA THR A 595 -4.39 -22.24 -1.69
C THR A 595 -4.79 -20.85 -1.21
N PHE A 596 -4.16 -19.78 -1.72
CA PHE A 596 -4.58 -18.43 -1.38
C PHE A 596 -5.97 -18.08 -1.93
N LEU A 597 -6.28 -18.44 -3.18
CA LEU A 597 -7.52 -18.07 -3.87
C LEU A 597 -8.76 -18.70 -3.24
N ASP A 598 -8.66 -19.95 -2.82
CA ASP A 598 -9.73 -20.71 -2.17
C ASP A 598 -10.02 -20.13 -0.77
N HIS A 599 -8.97 -19.84 0.00
CA HIS A 599 -9.09 -19.36 1.39
C HIS A 599 -8.98 -17.83 1.58
N ALA A 600 -8.88 -17.04 0.51
CA ALA A 600 -8.76 -15.56 0.55
C ALA A 600 -9.89 -14.87 1.32
N SER A 601 -11.05 -15.53 1.44
CA SER A 601 -12.19 -15.01 2.19
C SER A 601 -12.01 -15.12 3.70
N GLU A 602 -11.20 -16.07 4.19
CA GLU A 602 -11.03 -16.40 5.62
C GLU A 602 -9.91 -15.58 6.28
N PHE A 603 -8.86 -15.25 5.54
CA PHE A 603 -7.79 -14.38 6.04
C PHE A 603 -8.32 -12.98 6.40
N HIS A 604 -7.77 -12.40 7.47
CA HIS A 604 -7.93 -10.99 7.82
C HIS A 604 -7.57 -10.08 6.62
N PRO A 605 -8.29 -8.98 6.36
CA PRO A 605 -8.07 -8.13 5.19
C PRO A 605 -6.61 -7.66 5.00
N ILE A 606 -5.89 -7.37 6.09
CA ILE A 606 -4.47 -7.00 6.03
C ILE A 606 -3.61 -8.17 5.54
N THR A 607 -3.73 -9.36 6.16
CA THR A 607 -3.04 -10.59 5.73
C THR A 607 -3.36 -10.91 4.27
N ALA A 608 -4.64 -10.87 3.89
CA ALA A 608 -5.06 -11.11 2.52
C ALA A 608 -4.42 -10.13 1.52
N ASN A 609 -4.39 -8.83 1.85
CA ASN A 609 -3.76 -7.81 1.00
C ASN A 609 -2.24 -7.96 0.90
N LEU A 610 -1.55 -8.40 1.96
CA LEU A 610 -0.09 -8.60 1.92
C LEU A 610 0.31 -9.92 1.26
N VAL A 611 -0.42 -11.02 1.48
CA VAL A 611 -0.19 -12.30 0.77
C VAL A 611 -0.49 -12.12 -0.72
N LYS A 612 -1.53 -11.35 -1.08
CA LYS A 612 -1.83 -10.94 -2.46
C LYS A 612 -0.67 -10.22 -3.18
N LYS A 613 0.20 -9.49 -2.45
CA LYS A 613 1.41 -8.85 -2.99
C LYS A 613 2.58 -9.84 -3.19
N VAL A 614 2.57 -11.03 -2.58
CA VAL A 614 3.63 -12.02 -2.76
C VAL A 614 3.59 -12.56 -4.20
N GLY A 615 4.69 -12.47 -4.93
CA GLY A 615 4.90 -13.13 -6.23
C GLY A 615 3.91 -12.76 -7.36
N SER A 616 3.08 -11.72 -7.23
CA SER A 616 1.88 -11.54 -8.06
C SER A 616 0.93 -12.76 -8.04
N ILE A 617 0.76 -13.38 -6.86
CA ILE A 617 -0.23 -14.45 -6.58
C ILE A 617 -1.66 -14.07 -7.04
N VAL A 618 -1.90 -12.78 -7.30
CA VAL A 618 -3.12 -12.27 -7.89
C VAL A 618 -2.84 -11.50 -9.19
N ASN A 619 -2.94 -12.23 -10.31
CA ASN A 619 -3.39 -11.68 -11.60
C ASN A 619 -4.91 -11.99 -11.81
N GLN A 620 -5.70 -11.86 -10.73
CA GLN A 620 -7.10 -12.37 -10.63
C GLN A 620 -8.10 -11.68 -11.56
N ASN A 621 -7.81 -10.50 -12.09
CA ASN A 621 -8.78 -9.78 -12.92
C ASN A 621 -9.03 -10.44 -14.29
N CYS A 622 -8.24 -11.43 -14.69
CA CYS A 622 -8.51 -12.23 -15.89
C CYS A 622 -9.14 -13.60 -15.55
N ARG A 623 -8.47 -14.44 -14.75
CA ARG A 623 -8.86 -15.86 -14.57
C ARG A 623 -10.24 -16.11 -13.93
N ARG A 624 -10.77 -15.20 -13.09
CA ARG A 624 -12.14 -15.34 -12.52
C ARG A 624 -13.24 -14.98 -13.52
N ILE A 625 -12.92 -14.23 -14.58
CA ILE A 625 -13.87 -13.83 -15.62
C ILE A 625 -13.93 -14.92 -16.70
N GLU A 626 -12.79 -15.50 -17.09
CA GLU A 626 -12.74 -16.66 -18.00
C GLU A 626 -13.59 -17.84 -17.51
N ALA A 627 -13.47 -18.22 -16.24
CA ALA A 627 -14.22 -19.35 -15.67
C ALA A 627 -15.74 -19.12 -15.63
N PHE A 628 -16.19 -17.87 -15.39
CA PHE A 628 -17.61 -17.54 -15.32
C PHE A 628 -18.26 -17.39 -16.71
N ILE A 629 -17.51 -16.82 -17.67
CA ILE A 629 -18.01 -16.56 -19.02
C ILE A 629 -17.86 -17.81 -19.91
N GLY A 630 -16.73 -18.52 -19.89
CA GLY A 630 -16.51 -19.74 -20.69
C GLY A 630 -17.56 -20.82 -20.42
N TYR A 631 -17.87 -21.06 -19.13
CA TYR A 631 -18.90 -22.00 -18.69
C TYR A 631 -20.32 -21.61 -19.17
N ARG A 632 -20.63 -20.30 -19.23
CA ARG A 632 -21.93 -19.79 -19.71
C ARG A 632 -22.05 -19.76 -21.24
N LEU A 633 -20.94 -19.56 -21.95
CA LEU A 633 -20.88 -19.60 -23.41
C LEU A 633 -20.81 -21.03 -23.98
N GLY A 634 -20.62 -22.05 -23.13
CA GLY A 634 -20.42 -23.44 -23.56
C GLY A 634 -19.01 -23.71 -24.14
N ILE A 635 -18.06 -22.80 -23.92
CA ILE A 635 -16.70 -22.88 -24.46
C ILE A 635 -15.74 -23.34 -23.36
N ASN A 636 -15.57 -24.65 -23.25
CA ASN A 636 -14.42 -25.24 -22.57
C ASN A 636 -13.19 -25.21 -23.49
N GLY A 637 -11.98 -25.23 -22.92
CA GLY A 637 -10.71 -25.06 -23.66
C GLY A 637 -10.42 -26.07 -24.78
N GLU A 638 -11.18 -27.16 -24.86
CA GLU A 638 -11.08 -28.19 -25.91
C GLU A 638 -12.00 -27.94 -27.11
N ASN A 639 -13.05 -27.12 -26.96
CA ASN A 639 -14.06 -26.85 -28.00
C ASN A 639 -13.92 -25.43 -28.59
N ILE A 640 -12.82 -25.19 -29.30
CA ILE A 640 -12.67 -24.00 -30.13
C ILE A 640 -13.45 -24.22 -31.42
N PRO A 641 -14.31 -23.28 -31.89
CA PRO A 641 -15.08 -23.44 -33.13
C PRO A 641 -14.20 -23.20 -34.37
N VAL A 642 -13.06 -23.91 -34.47
CA VAL A 642 -12.05 -23.77 -35.53
C VAL A 642 -12.64 -23.89 -36.94
N GLU A 643 -13.65 -24.72 -37.13
CA GLU A 643 -14.30 -24.92 -38.43
C GLU A 643 -14.83 -23.62 -39.08
N GLN A 644 -15.06 -22.55 -38.29
CA GLN A 644 -15.49 -21.24 -38.79
C GLN A 644 -14.36 -20.37 -39.39
N PHE A 645 -13.09 -20.69 -39.13
CA PHE A 645 -11.94 -19.84 -39.47
C PHE A 645 -11.08 -20.38 -40.62
N GLY A 646 -11.45 -21.51 -41.22
CA GLY A 646 -10.70 -22.17 -42.28
C GLY A 646 -9.44 -22.89 -41.78
N SER A 647 -9.01 -23.93 -42.49
CA SER A 647 -8.07 -24.94 -41.98
C SER A 647 -6.67 -24.42 -41.62
N VAL A 648 -6.20 -23.36 -42.28
CA VAL A 648 -4.86 -22.77 -42.04
C VAL A 648 -4.85 -21.88 -40.80
N LEU A 649 -5.77 -20.93 -40.69
CA LEU A 649 -5.86 -20.01 -39.55
C LEU A 649 -6.21 -20.77 -38.26
N SER A 650 -7.13 -21.75 -38.37
CA SER A 650 -7.46 -22.68 -37.29
C SER A 650 -6.24 -23.37 -36.68
N ARG A 651 -5.33 -23.87 -37.53
CA ARG A 651 -4.13 -24.58 -37.08
C ARG A 651 -3.19 -23.63 -36.35
N ARG A 652 -2.94 -22.44 -36.92
CA ARG A 652 -2.12 -21.40 -36.27
C ARG A 652 -2.70 -21.01 -34.90
N ILE A 653 -4.02 -20.88 -34.79
CA ILE A 653 -4.73 -20.56 -33.53
C ILE A 653 -4.62 -21.70 -32.51
N LEU A 654 -4.67 -22.96 -32.94
CA LEU A 654 -4.46 -24.11 -32.05
C LEU A 654 -3.00 -24.26 -31.60
N ASP A 655 -2.05 -23.86 -32.44
CA ASP A 655 -0.63 -23.90 -32.10
C ASP A 655 -0.22 -22.72 -31.22
N SER A 656 -0.85 -21.55 -31.36
CA SER A 656 -0.62 -20.40 -30.48
C SER A 656 -1.09 -20.61 -29.03
N LEU A 657 -1.95 -21.61 -28.78
CA LEU A 657 -2.36 -22.06 -27.44
C LEU A 657 -1.34 -22.98 -26.74
N LYS A 658 -0.32 -23.45 -27.47
CA LYS A 658 0.75 -24.33 -26.95
C LYS A 658 2.05 -23.59 -26.69
N VAL A 659 2.02 -22.26 -26.80
CA VAL A 659 3.18 -21.38 -26.61
C VAL A 659 3.53 -21.30 -25.12
N ASP A 660 4.83 -21.40 -24.83
CA ASP A 660 5.38 -21.25 -23.49
C ASP A 660 5.20 -19.81 -22.99
N GLY A 661 4.62 -19.66 -21.80
CA GLY A 661 4.26 -18.37 -21.21
C GLY A 661 5.45 -17.48 -20.85
N ASP A 662 6.64 -18.07 -20.68
CA ASP A 662 7.89 -17.35 -20.38
C ASP A 662 8.68 -16.97 -21.66
N ASN A 663 8.15 -17.29 -22.85
CA ASN A 663 8.74 -16.90 -24.14
C ASN A 663 8.06 -15.63 -24.69
N ASP A 664 8.48 -14.46 -24.19
CA ASP A 664 7.92 -13.14 -24.56
C ASP A 664 7.73 -12.93 -26.09
N PRO A 665 8.72 -13.26 -26.97
CA PRO A 665 8.52 -13.18 -28.42
C PRO A 665 7.38 -14.04 -28.95
N ALA A 666 7.29 -15.31 -28.53
CA ALA A 666 6.26 -16.23 -28.98
C ALA A 666 4.88 -15.87 -28.43
N CYS A 667 4.80 -15.39 -27.18
CA CYS A 667 3.58 -14.82 -26.60
C CYS A 667 3.11 -13.58 -27.37
N ALA A 668 4.03 -12.71 -27.80
CA ALA A 668 3.71 -11.55 -28.62
C ALA A 668 3.27 -11.91 -30.05
N GLU A 669 3.83 -12.97 -30.64
CA GLU A 669 3.39 -13.50 -31.94
C GLU A 669 2.00 -14.13 -31.85
N ALA A 670 1.76 -14.95 -30.82
CA ALA A 670 0.45 -15.51 -30.51
C ALA A 670 -0.60 -14.40 -30.35
N ALA A 671 -0.29 -13.36 -29.57
CA ALA A 671 -1.16 -12.21 -29.36
C ALA A 671 -1.56 -11.51 -30.67
N ARG A 672 -0.61 -11.29 -31.59
CA ARG A 672 -0.89 -10.70 -32.91
C ARG A 672 -1.82 -11.57 -33.73
N LEU A 673 -1.59 -12.88 -33.77
CA LEU A 673 -2.44 -13.82 -34.50
C LEU A 673 -3.91 -13.77 -34.04
N TRP A 674 -4.16 -13.65 -32.72
CA TRP A 674 -5.52 -13.51 -32.18
C TRP A 674 -6.19 -12.19 -32.60
N GLU A 675 -5.42 -11.12 -32.75
CA GLU A 675 -5.91 -9.80 -33.20
C GLU A 675 -6.17 -9.75 -34.70
N ASP A 676 -5.25 -10.28 -35.51
CA ASP A 676 -5.42 -10.42 -36.97
C ASP A 676 -6.65 -11.30 -37.28
N ALA A 677 -6.84 -12.40 -36.53
CA ALA A 677 -8.01 -13.25 -36.66
C ALA A 677 -9.31 -12.51 -36.31
N LEU A 678 -9.27 -11.63 -35.29
CA LEU A 678 -10.42 -10.80 -34.93
C LEU A 678 -10.70 -9.71 -35.98
N GLU A 679 -9.69 -9.13 -36.62
CA GLU A 679 -9.90 -8.17 -37.72
C GLU A 679 -10.56 -8.83 -38.93
N ILE A 680 -10.20 -10.08 -39.25
CA ILE A 680 -10.83 -10.88 -40.31
C ILE A 680 -12.26 -11.32 -39.91
N HIS A 681 -12.49 -11.64 -38.63
CA HIS A 681 -13.77 -12.15 -38.11
C HIS A 681 -14.33 -11.29 -36.95
N PRO A 682 -14.68 -10.02 -37.17
CA PRO A 682 -14.95 -9.02 -36.11
C PRO A 682 -16.23 -9.24 -35.28
N ASN A 683 -17.04 -10.23 -35.65
CA ASN A 683 -18.26 -10.63 -34.93
C ASN A 683 -18.12 -12.02 -34.26
N ALA A 684 -16.95 -12.67 -34.33
CA ALA A 684 -16.72 -13.94 -33.65
C ALA A 684 -16.62 -13.70 -32.14
N ALA A 685 -17.69 -14.04 -31.42
CA ALA A 685 -17.82 -13.80 -29.98
C ALA A 685 -16.62 -14.35 -29.15
N TYR A 686 -16.07 -15.50 -29.55
CA TYR A 686 -14.89 -16.08 -28.91
C TYR A 686 -13.62 -15.24 -29.10
N LEU A 687 -13.37 -14.71 -30.31
CA LEU A 687 -12.21 -13.86 -30.58
C LEU A 687 -12.34 -12.50 -29.89
N LEU A 688 -13.55 -11.92 -29.90
CA LEU A 688 -13.86 -10.69 -29.17
C LEU A 688 -13.57 -10.83 -27.68
N LEU A 689 -13.99 -11.95 -27.06
CA LEU A 689 -13.71 -12.25 -25.65
C LEU A 689 -12.21 -12.37 -25.37
N LYS A 690 -11.50 -13.23 -26.12
CA LYS A 690 -10.09 -13.53 -25.85
C LYS A 690 -9.16 -12.34 -26.10
N VAL A 691 -9.40 -11.54 -27.14
CA VAL A 691 -8.64 -10.30 -27.36
C VAL A 691 -8.97 -9.25 -26.30
N ALA A 692 -10.22 -9.16 -25.83
CA ALA A 692 -10.58 -8.26 -24.72
C ALA A 692 -9.88 -8.64 -23.41
N ASP A 693 -9.88 -9.92 -23.03
CA ASP A 693 -9.17 -10.43 -21.85
C ASP A 693 -7.67 -10.16 -21.93
N MET A 694 -7.05 -10.42 -23.08
CA MET A 694 -5.64 -10.13 -23.34
C MET A 694 -5.33 -8.62 -23.23
N ARG A 695 -6.18 -7.77 -23.80
CA ARG A 695 -6.02 -6.31 -23.71
C ARG A 695 -6.25 -5.79 -22.29
N LEU A 696 -7.05 -6.46 -21.46
CA LEU A 696 -7.20 -6.13 -20.05
C LEU A 696 -5.96 -6.52 -19.24
N ALA A 697 -5.36 -7.68 -19.53
CA ALA A 697 -4.11 -8.15 -18.90
C ALA A 697 -2.93 -7.21 -19.18
N LEU A 698 -2.85 -6.65 -20.39
CA LEU A 698 -1.83 -5.68 -20.82
C LEU A 698 -2.12 -4.22 -20.38
N ASP A 699 -2.93 -4.04 -19.33
CA ASP A 699 -3.46 -2.77 -18.79
C ASP A 699 -4.09 -1.82 -19.83
N SER A 700 -4.48 -2.33 -21.00
CA SER A 700 -5.20 -1.59 -22.05
C SER A 700 -6.71 -1.56 -21.76
N SER A 701 -7.06 -1.24 -20.50
CA SER A 701 -8.40 -1.35 -19.93
C SER A 701 -9.50 -0.67 -20.75
N ILE A 702 -9.20 0.43 -21.44
CA ILE A 702 -10.14 1.13 -22.33
C ILE A 702 -10.43 0.31 -23.59
N MET A 703 -9.42 -0.31 -24.21
CA MET A 703 -9.59 -1.14 -25.40
C MET A 703 -10.33 -2.44 -25.07
N ALA A 704 -9.99 -3.06 -23.94
CA ALA A 704 -10.73 -4.22 -23.43
C ALA A 704 -12.22 -3.90 -23.23
N THR A 705 -12.53 -2.75 -22.62
CA THR A 705 -13.93 -2.31 -22.42
C THR A 705 -14.69 -2.15 -23.74
N ILE A 706 -14.06 -1.59 -24.79
CA ILE A 706 -14.67 -1.45 -26.13
C ILE A 706 -14.96 -2.82 -26.75
N LEU A 707 -14.01 -3.76 -26.67
CA LEU A 707 -14.17 -5.11 -27.20
C LEU A 707 -15.23 -5.91 -26.42
N TYR A 708 -15.32 -5.72 -25.10
CA TYR A 708 -16.40 -6.29 -24.28
C TYR A 708 -17.78 -5.68 -24.63
N GLU A 709 -17.87 -4.38 -24.93
CA GLU A 709 -19.11 -3.75 -25.42
C GLU A 709 -19.52 -4.28 -26.81
N GLN A 710 -18.55 -4.53 -27.68
CA GLN A 710 -18.78 -5.16 -28.99
C GLN A 710 -19.25 -6.62 -28.83
N LEU A 711 -18.62 -7.40 -27.93
CA LEU A 711 -19.07 -8.74 -27.55
C LEU A 711 -20.53 -8.73 -27.05
N GLN A 712 -20.92 -7.75 -26.24
CA GLN A 712 -22.30 -7.61 -25.80
C GLN A 712 -23.27 -7.31 -26.94
N SER A 713 -22.86 -6.54 -27.94
CA SER A 713 -23.72 -6.24 -29.09
C SER A 713 -24.02 -7.49 -29.93
N VAL A 714 -23.11 -8.47 -29.93
CA VAL A 714 -23.25 -9.79 -30.55
C VAL A 714 -24.03 -10.78 -29.66
N TYR A 715 -23.65 -10.93 -28.39
CA TYR A 715 -24.17 -11.99 -27.51
C TYR A 715 -25.45 -11.63 -26.74
N LYS A 716 -25.68 -10.35 -26.45
CA LYS A 716 -26.93 -9.78 -25.89
C LYS A 716 -27.43 -10.38 -24.56
N ASP A 717 -26.54 -10.91 -23.71
CA ASP A 717 -26.89 -11.47 -22.39
C ASP A 717 -27.17 -10.36 -21.35
N PRO A 718 -28.31 -10.38 -20.62
CA PRO A 718 -28.64 -9.36 -19.62
C PRO A 718 -27.68 -9.25 -18.43
N ALA A 719 -27.11 -10.37 -17.94
CA ALA A 719 -26.19 -10.35 -16.82
C ALA A 719 -24.83 -9.74 -17.21
N TYR A 720 -24.43 -9.94 -18.47
CA TYR A 720 -23.23 -9.30 -19.02
C TYR A 720 -23.38 -7.78 -19.17
N ILE A 721 -24.59 -7.26 -19.43
CA ILE A 721 -24.87 -5.80 -19.42
C ILE A 721 -24.51 -5.20 -18.05
N THR A 722 -24.98 -5.81 -16.96
CA THR A 722 -24.71 -5.32 -15.61
C THR A 722 -23.23 -5.37 -15.26
N TRP A 723 -22.52 -6.44 -15.65
CA TRP A 723 -21.08 -6.57 -15.41
C TRP A 723 -20.25 -5.56 -16.20
N SER A 724 -20.46 -5.46 -17.52
CA SER A 724 -19.74 -4.53 -18.40
C SER A 724 -19.97 -3.07 -18.02
N PHE A 725 -21.19 -2.70 -17.62
CA PHE A 725 -21.51 -1.38 -17.09
C PHE A 725 -20.71 -1.05 -15.81
N ASN A 726 -20.60 -2.01 -14.89
CA ASN A 726 -19.82 -1.84 -13.66
C ASN A 726 -18.30 -1.73 -13.94
N LEU A 727 -17.77 -2.56 -14.85
CA LEU A 727 -16.37 -2.49 -15.29
C LEU A 727 -16.06 -1.13 -15.94
N LYS A 728 -16.92 -0.68 -16.87
CA LYS A 728 -16.82 0.63 -17.55
C LYS A 728 -16.76 1.77 -16.54
N ASN A 729 -17.63 1.76 -15.52
CA ASN A 729 -17.64 2.76 -14.47
C ASN A 729 -16.36 2.75 -13.62
N ALA A 730 -15.82 1.58 -13.30
CA ALA A 730 -14.55 1.46 -12.57
C ALA A 730 -13.35 1.97 -13.38
N VAL A 731 -13.27 1.63 -14.68
CA VAL A 731 -12.21 2.11 -15.60
C VAL A 731 -12.30 3.63 -15.80
N ILE A 732 -13.50 4.17 -16.02
CA ILE A 732 -13.73 5.62 -16.11
C ILE A 732 -13.39 6.33 -14.80
N GLY A 733 -13.67 5.70 -13.65
CA GLY A 733 -13.28 6.19 -12.32
C GLY A 733 -11.77 6.36 -12.18
N LYS A 734 -10.98 5.32 -12.49
CA LYS A 734 -9.51 5.38 -12.52
C LYS A 734 -8.99 6.44 -13.49
N ALA A 735 -9.52 6.50 -14.72
CA ALA A 735 -9.10 7.47 -15.72
C ALA A 735 -9.34 8.93 -15.27
N ARG A 736 -10.46 9.20 -14.59
CA ARG A 736 -10.74 10.51 -13.97
C ARG A 736 -9.76 10.85 -12.85
N GLN A 737 -9.29 9.85 -12.11
CA GLN A 737 -8.32 10.01 -11.02
C GLN A 737 -6.93 10.42 -11.55
N HIS A 738 -6.45 9.79 -12.63
CA HIS A 738 -5.18 10.15 -13.29
C HIS A 738 -5.22 11.53 -13.98
N ARG A 739 -6.37 11.95 -14.53
CA ARG A 739 -6.54 13.25 -15.20
C ARG A 739 -6.19 14.45 -14.29
N LYS A 740 -6.32 14.32 -12.96
CA LYS A 740 -6.05 15.40 -12.01
C LYS A 740 -4.56 15.68 -11.78
N TYR A 741 -3.70 14.66 -11.90
CA TYR A 741 -2.24 14.84 -11.78
C TYR A 741 -1.67 15.56 -13.02
N PHE A 742 -2.17 15.21 -14.20
CA PHE A 742 -1.78 15.84 -15.46
C PHE A 742 -2.22 17.32 -15.53
N LEU A 743 -3.42 17.65 -15.03
CA LEU A 743 -3.92 19.04 -15.01
C LEU A 743 -3.12 19.98 -14.09
N GLY A 744 -2.44 19.46 -13.05
CA GLY A 744 -1.58 20.27 -12.19
C GLY A 744 -0.35 20.83 -12.91
N LEU A 745 0.30 20.01 -13.74
CA LEU A 745 1.43 20.44 -14.59
C LEU A 745 1.00 21.42 -15.67
N VAL A 746 -0.20 21.25 -16.24
CA VAL A 746 -0.77 22.16 -17.24
C VAL A 746 -1.04 23.55 -16.67
N TYR A 747 -1.48 23.64 -15.40
CA TYR A 747 -1.79 24.92 -14.76
C TYR A 747 -0.56 25.79 -14.45
N ALA A 748 0.60 25.16 -14.19
CA ALA A 748 1.85 25.86 -13.92
C ALA A 748 2.46 26.56 -15.16
N TYR A 749 2.16 26.07 -16.37
CA TYR A 749 2.79 26.51 -17.62
C TYR A 749 1.85 27.27 -18.58
N LYS A 750 0.59 27.54 -18.19
CA LYS A 750 -0.41 28.27 -19.00
C LYS A 750 -0.58 27.77 -20.46
N THR A 751 -0.32 26.50 -20.73
CA THR A 751 -0.58 25.87 -22.02
C THR A 751 -2.02 25.36 -22.06
N SER A 752 -2.83 25.86 -23.01
CA SER A 752 -4.22 25.41 -23.13
C SER A 752 -4.32 24.10 -23.91
N GLN A 753 -4.98 23.13 -23.27
CA GLN A 753 -5.49 21.86 -23.80
C GLN A 753 -4.52 20.71 -24.11
N GLU A 754 -4.92 19.56 -23.56
CA GLU A 754 -4.88 18.21 -24.15
C GLU A 754 -3.53 17.62 -24.59
N TYR A 755 -2.88 16.99 -23.62
CA TYR A 755 -2.19 15.72 -23.87
C TYR A 755 -2.52 14.74 -22.74
N VAL A 756 -2.49 13.44 -23.03
CA VAL A 756 -2.41 12.36 -22.03
C VAL A 756 -1.44 11.33 -22.60
N GLY A 757 -0.42 10.98 -21.83
CA GLY A 757 0.61 10.05 -22.25
C GLY A 757 0.02 8.69 -22.63
N SER A 758 -0.10 8.45 -23.93
CA SER A 758 -0.40 7.14 -24.50
C SER A 758 0.71 6.80 -25.48
N ARG A 759 1.56 5.84 -25.11
CA ARG A 759 2.39 5.10 -26.06
C ARG A 759 2.09 3.62 -25.91
N ARG A 760 1.30 3.11 -26.86
CA ARG A 760 1.49 1.75 -27.37
C ARG A 760 2.88 1.69 -28.00
N TRP A 761 3.53 0.53 -27.95
CA TRP A 761 4.64 0.21 -28.84
C TRP A 761 4.25 -0.97 -29.71
N VAL A 762 4.44 -0.83 -31.03
CA VAL A 762 4.46 -1.91 -32.01
C VAL A 762 5.53 -1.54 -33.02
N SER A 763 6.52 -2.41 -33.22
CA SER A 763 7.37 -2.39 -34.41
C SER A 763 6.79 -3.36 -35.43
N ALA A 764 6.76 -2.94 -36.69
CA ALA A 764 6.22 -3.72 -37.80
C ALA A 764 7.28 -3.92 -38.89
N LYS A 765 7.87 -5.12 -38.95
CA LYS A 765 7.82 -5.98 -40.13
C LYS A 765 8.49 -7.34 -39.93
N GLU A 766 7.99 -8.31 -40.68
CA GLU A 766 8.60 -9.61 -40.91
C GLU A 766 9.84 -9.49 -41.81
N ASN A 767 10.70 -10.51 -41.79
CA ASN A 767 11.88 -10.69 -42.63
C ASN A 767 12.99 -9.63 -42.49
N TYR A 768 13.88 -9.83 -41.51
CA TYR A 768 15.32 -10.03 -41.80
C TYR A 768 16.00 -10.75 -40.62
N SER A 769 16.71 -11.82 -40.92
CA SER A 769 17.68 -12.46 -40.02
C SER A 769 18.92 -11.58 -39.85
N GLU A 770 19.52 -11.60 -38.65
CA GLU A 770 20.86 -11.06 -38.32
C GLU A 770 21.08 -9.54 -38.54
N PHE A 771 20.99 -8.74 -37.45
CA PHE A 771 21.75 -7.47 -37.36
C PHE A 771 22.36 -7.30 -35.94
N PRO A 772 23.53 -6.64 -35.80
CA PRO A 772 24.43 -6.86 -34.66
C PRO A 772 24.25 -5.88 -33.50
N SER A 773 24.77 -6.28 -32.33
CA SER A 773 24.71 -5.57 -31.04
C SER A 773 25.29 -4.14 -31.01
N THR A 774 25.99 -3.70 -32.06
CA THR A 774 26.55 -2.35 -32.15
C THR A 774 25.52 -1.26 -32.42
N ALA A 775 24.38 -1.58 -33.07
CA ALA A 775 23.34 -0.58 -33.36
C ALA A 775 22.68 -0.02 -32.08
N THR A 776 22.40 -0.89 -31.10
CA THR A 776 21.74 -0.52 -29.84
C THR A 776 22.63 0.38 -28.97
N GLN A 777 23.95 0.18 -29.02
CA GLN A 777 24.91 0.99 -28.25
C GLN A 777 25.02 2.40 -28.84
N VAL A 778 25.17 2.53 -30.17
CA VAL A 778 25.20 3.84 -30.87
C VAL A 778 23.87 4.60 -30.70
N ALA A 779 22.73 3.92 -30.75
CA ALA A 779 21.43 4.54 -30.51
C ALA A 779 21.30 5.10 -29.07
N ASN A 780 21.77 4.37 -28.05
CA ASN A 780 21.76 4.83 -26.66
C ASN A 780 22.68 6.04 -26.42
N GLU A 781 23.88 6.05 -26.99
CA GLU A 781 24.80 7.20 -26.91
C GLU A 781 24.24 8.44 -27.63
N ALA A 782 23.61 8.25 -28.79
CA ALA A 782 22.91 9.31 -29.51
C ALA A 782 21.71 9.87 -28.72
N LEU A 783 20.90 9.00 -28.10
CA LEU A 783 19.78 9.38 -27.22
C LEU A 783 20.24 10.20 -26.02
N GLN A 784 21.31 9.79 -25.33
CA GLN A 784 21.86 10.54 -24.20
C GLN A 784 22.37 11.93 -24.63
N SER A 785 23.03 12.03 -25.79
CA SER A 785 23.44 13.31 -26.38
C SER A 785 22.25 14.22 -26.72
N LEU A 786 21.19 13.66 -27.32
CA LEU A 786 19.93 14.36 -27.59
C LEU A 786 19.25 14.87 -26.32
N HIS A 787 19.19 14.06 -25.25
CA HIS A 787 18.63 14.45 -23.96
C HIS A 787 19.49 15.49 -23.22
N GLN A 788 20.81 15.49 -23.43
CA GLN A 788 21.70 16.53 -22.88
C GLN A 788 21.54 17.87 -23.63
N GLN A 789 21.41 17.84 -24.95
CA GLN A 789 21.09 19.02 -25.77
C GLN A 789 19.68 19.56 -25.45
N TRP A 790 18.69 18.69 -25.19
CA TRP A 790 17.37 19.08 -24.73
C TRP A 790 17.42 19.91 -23.44
N ARG A 791 18.22 19.47 -22.45
CA ARG A 791 18.36 20.15 -21.16
C ARG A 791 19.00 21.54 -21.29
N SER A 792 19.97 21.73 -22.18
CA SER A 792 20.57 23.06 -22.40
C SER A 792 19.64 24.00 -23.19
N LEU A 793 18.89 23.49 -24.17
CA LEU A 793 17.99 24.28 -25.00
C LEU A 793 16.76 24.82 -24.25
N ILE A 794 16.24 24.09 -23.26
CA ILE A 794 15.16 24.58 -22.37
C ILE A 794 15.59 25.83 -21.59
N GLN A 795 16.88 26.00 -21.32
CA GLN A 795 17.39 27.10 -20.49
C GLN A 795 17.64 28.41 -21.27
N GLN A 796 17.48 28.44 -22.60
CA GLN A 796 17.98 29.54 -23.43
C GLN A 796 17.05 30.08 -24.54
N ASP A 797 15.83 29.55 -24.74
CA ASP A 797 14.95 30.04 -25.82
C ASP A 797 13.44 29.96 -25.50
N ASN A 798 12.68 30.93 -26.01
CA ASN A 798 11.24 31.11 -25.75
C ASN A 798 10.34 30.29 -26.69
N ASP A 799 10.84 29.76 -27.81
CA ASP A 799 10.01 29.02 -28.79
C ASP A 799 10.13 27.49 -28.65
N VAL A 800 9.99 27.02 -27.40
CA VAL A 800 10.24 25.64 -26.95
C VAL A 800 9.44 24.60 -27.74
N LEU A 801 8.17 24.89 -28.08
CA LEU A 801 7.27 23.92 -28.72
C LEU A 801 7.74 23.49 -30.13
N LYS A 802 8.40 24.38 -30.87
CA LYS A 802 8.92 24.06 -32.22
C LYS A 802 10.14 23.15 -32.15
N LYS A 803 11.05 23.48 -31.23
CA LYS A 803 12.24 22.66 -30.95
C LYS A 803 11.86 21.31 -30.37
N PHE A 804 10.86 21.25 -29.49
CA PHE A 804 10.25 20.01 -28.99
C PHE A 804 9.85 19.09 -30.15
N MET A 805 9.11 19.60 -31.13
CA MET A 805 8.69 18.80 -32.29
C MET A 805 9.88 18.34 -33.14
N ASN A 806 10.84 19.23 -33.43
CA ASN A 806 12.07 18.87 -34.16
C ASN A 806 12.80 17.72 -33.46
N ILE A 807 13.02 17.84 -32.15
CA ILE A 807 13.74 16.84 -31.36
C ILE A 807 12.93 15.54 -31.28
N HIS A 808 11.62 15.58 -31.08
CA HIS A 808 10.80 14.35 -31.00
C HIS A 808 10.83 13.54 -32.31
N CYS A 809 10.91 14.22 -33.46
CA CYS A 809 11.11 13.58 -34.76
C CYS A 809 12.48 12.89 -34.84
N ILE A 810 13.56 13.57 -34.44
CA ILE A 810 14.92 13.03 -34.45
C ILE A 810 15.07 11.88 -33.44
N GLU A 811 14.54 12.04 -32.23
CA GLU A 811 14.48 11.01 -31.17
C GLU A 811 13.76 9.76 -31.67
N THR A 812 12.62 9.93 -32.37
CA THR A 812 11.90 8.79 -32.98
C THR A 812 12.74 8.13 -34.08
N ASN A 813 13.45 8.90 -34.93
CA ASN A 813 14.33 8.32 -35.95
C ASN A 813 15.55 7.57 -35.35
N VAL A 814 16.05 7.99 -34.17
CA VAL A 814 17.11 7.28 -33.43
C VAL A 814 16.56 6.01 -32.76
N LEU A 815 15.40 6.09 -32.10
CA LEU A 815 14.73 4.95 -31.45
C LEU A 815 14.35 3.85 -32.44
N GLU A 816 13.82 4.23 -33.61
CA GLU A 816 13.47 3.31 -34.70
C GLU A 816 14.67 2.96 -35.60
N SER A 817 15.85 3.53 -35.32
CA SER A 817 17.08 3.36 -36.11
C SER A 817 16.89 3.63 -37.61
N THR A 818 16.03 4.56 -38.02
CA THR A 818 15.74 4.87 -39.43
C THR A 818 16.82 5.77 -40.04
N MET A 819 17.09 6.91 -39.40
CA MET A 819 18.14 7.87 -39.78
C MET A 819 18.74 8.56 -38.54
N ILE A 820 20.04 8.40 -38.34
CA ILE A 820 20.82 8.99 -37.24
C ILE A 820 21.76 10.04 -37.85
N PHE A 821 21.68 11.28 -37.38
CA PHE A 821 22.48 12.41 -37.89
C PHE A 821 23.71 12.67 -37.02
N ASN A 822 24.77 13.26 -37.59
CA ASN A 822 25.89 13.75 -36.79
C ASN A 822 25.43 14.85 -35.80
N PRO A 823 26.16 15.11 -34.69
CA PRO A 823 25.71 16.05 -33.66
C PRO A 823 25.51 17.50 -34.15
N SER A 824 26.30 17.95 -35.13
CA SER A 824 26.21 19.31 -35.69
C SER A 824 24.92 19.49 -36.50
N SER A 825 24.60 18.53 -37.36
CA SER A 825 23.39 18.55 -38.19
C SER A 825 22.14 18.19 -37.39
N THR A 826 22.26 17.36 -36.35
CA THR A 826 21.24 17.19 -35.29
C THR A 826 20.92 18.54 -34.65
N THR A 827 21.93 19.30 -34.19
CA THR A 827 21.72 20.61 -33.55
C THR A 827 21.00 21.59 -34.49
N LYS A 828 21.38 21.64 -35.77
CA LYS A 828 20.70 22.49 -36.78
C LYS A 828 19.24 22.08 -37.01
N LEU A 829 18.98 20.78 -37.16
CA LEU A 829 17.62 20.24 -37.27
C LEU A 829 16.78 20.56 -36.03
N ILE A 830 17.35 20.45 -34.83
CA ILE A 830 16.67 20.81 -33.58
C ILE A 830 16.30 22.30 -33.54
N GLN A 831 17.21 23.18 -33.98
CA GLN A 831 17.01 24.63 -33.88
C GLN A 831 16.00 25.18 -34.90
N VAL A 832 15.99 24.68 -36.14
CA VAL A 832 15.22 25.28 -37.26
C VAL A 832 14.50 24.27 -38.17
N GLY A 833 14.54 22.96 -37.89
CA GLY A 833 14.25 21.86 -38.82
C GLY A 833 12.83 21.65 -39.33
N PHE A 834 11.81 22.37 -38.85
CA PHE A 834 10.45 22.37 -39.41
C PHE A 834 10.06 23.67 -40.11
N TYR A 835 10.98 24.62 -40.24
CA TYR A 835 10.79 25.84 -41.02
C TYR A 835 11.40 25.67 -42.40
N ASN A 836 10.70 26.18 -43.43
CA ASN A 836 10.98 25.91 -44.84
C ASN A 836 12.22 26.67 -45.39
N GLN A 837 13.24 26.88 -44.55
CA GLN A 837 14.59 27.21 -45.00
C GLN A 837 15.26 25.93 -45.48
N ALA A 838 15.90 25.98 -46.65
CA ALA A 838 16.69 24.88 -47.16
C ALA A 838 17.95 24.71 -46.29
N LEU A 839 17.87 23.88 -45.25
CA LEU A 839 19.05 23.42 -44.53
C LEU A 839 19.87 22.54 -45.50
N GLY A 840 21.08 23.00 -45.81
CA GLY A 840 22.05 22.27 -46.64
C GLY A 840 22.62 21.08 -45.87
N ILE A 841 21.79 20.05 -45.69
CA ILE A 841 22.16 18.77 -45.08
C ILE A 841 22.53 17.82 -46.22
N SER A 842 23.70 17.20 -46.08
CA SER A 842 24.30 16.31 -47.07
C SER A 842 24.17 14.84 -46.67
N ASP A 843 24.40 13.92 -47.61
CA ASP A 843 24.49 12.48 -47.32
C ASP A 843 25.53 12.18 -46.22
N SER A 844 26.64 12.92 -46.21
CA SER A 844 27.70 12.83 -45.18
C SER A 844 27.30 13.33 -43.79
N ASP A 845 26.10 13.91 -43.63
CA ASP A 845 25.56 14.29 -42.33
C ASP A 845 24.80 13.16 -41.63
N VAL A 846 24.46 12.07 -42.33
CA VAL A 846 23.77 10.90 -41.79
C VAL A 846 24.80 9.81 -41.47
N ILE A 847 24.88 9.40 -40.20
CA ILE A 847 25.95 8.54 -39.66
C ILE A 847 25.49 7.10 -39.37
N GLY A 848 24.21 6.78 -39.50
CA GLY A 848 23.70 5.41 -39.34
C GLY A 848 22.19 5.28 -39.52
N GLY A 849 21.70 4.06 -39.76
CA GLY A 849 20.28 3.73 -39.88
C GLY A 849 19.99 2.55 -40.81
N ALA A 850 18.88 1.85 -40.58
CA ALA A 850 18.45 0.67 -41.34
C ALA A 850 17.99 1.03 -42.76
N THR A 851 17.11 2.03 -42.89
CA THR A 851 16.57 2.50 -44.18
C THR A 851 17.59 3.25 -45.04
N LEU A 852 18.76 3.58 -44.49
CA LEU A 852 19.84 4.30 -45.16
C LEU A 852 20.41 3.50 -46.36
N LYS A 853 20.51 2.17 -46.22
CA LYS A 853 20.92 1.26 -47.32
C LYS A 853 19.87 1.18 -48.42
N GLU A 854 18.59 1.21 -48.08
CA GLU A 854 17.49 1.17 -49.05
C GLU A 854 17.38 2.50 -49.82
N ILE A 855 17.49 3.64 -49.12
CA ILE A 855 17.44 4.98 -49.74
C ILE A 855 18.59 5.16 -50.75
N PHE A 856 19.81 4.72 -50.44
CA PHE A 856 20.92 4.76 -51.40
C PHE A 856 20.81 3.72 -52.53
N SER A 857 20.03 2.65 -52.36
CA SER A 857 19.72 1.72 -53.46
C SER A 857 18.70 2.28 -54.46
N LEU A 858 18.02 3.38 -54.12
CA LEU A 858 16.93 3.99 -54.90
C LEU A 858 17.32 5.30 -55.61
N SER A 859 18.57 5.76 -55.50
CA SER A 859 19.03 7.05 -56.03
C SER A 859 20.45 6.95 -56.61
N GLU A 860 20.58 7.00 -57.94
CA GLU A 860 21.89 6.97 -58.62
C GLU A 860 22.67 8.30 -58.51
N GLU A 861 22.03 9.40 -58.08
CA GLU A 861 22.70 10.68 -57.81
C GLU A 861 22.67 11.05 -56.32
N ARG A 862 23.78 11.65 -55.84
CA ARG A 862 23.91 12.19 -54.47
C ARG A 862 22.96 13.36 -54.28
N THR A 863 21.84 13.10 -53.61
CA THR A 863 20.73 14.06 -53.50
C THR A 863 20.86 14.87 -52.21
N ILE A 864 20.85 16.19 -52.29
CA ILE A 864 20.83 17.06 -51.10
C ILE A 864 19.54 16.78 -50.31
N LEU A 865 19.69 16.31 -49.06
CA LEU A 865 18.57 15.92 -48.19
C LEU A 865 17.86 17.16 -47.64
N THR A 866 16.96 17.72 -48.46
CA THR A 866 16.10 18.84 -48.04
C THR A 866 15.11 18.41 -46.95
N ILE A 867 14.75 19.36 -46.08
CA ILE A 867 13.77 19.18 -44.99
C ILE A 867 12.44 18.59 -45.51
N ASP A 868 11.97 19.04 -46.67
CA ASP A 868 10.73 18.53 -47.27
C ASP A 868 10.88 17.09 -47.80
N LEU A 869 12.04 16.70 -48.35
CA LEU A 869 12.32 15.30 -48.70
C LEU A 869 12.37 14.41 -47.45
N LEU A 870 13.01 14.89 -46.38
CA LEU A 870 13.04 14.25 -45.07
C LEU A 870 11.63 14.06 -44.48
N CYS A 871 10.79 15.11 -44.55
CA CYS A 871 9.40 15.06 -44.13
C CYS A 871 8.55 14.13 -45.02
N ARG A 872 8.85 14.02 -46.32
CA ARG A 872 8.18 13.09 -47.25
C ARG A 872 8.58 11.64 -46.99
N LEU A 873 9.85 11.35 -46.72
CA LEU A 873 10.33 10.02 -46.32
C LEU A 873 9.69 9.61 -44.99
N HIS A 874 9.79 10.45 -43.96
CA HIS A 874 9.16 10.22 -42.66
C HIS A 874 7.63 10.07 -42.78
N ARG A 875 6.94 10.92 -43.56
CA ARG A 875 5.50 10.75 -43.88
C ARG A 875 5.20 9.40 -44.55
N THR A 876 6.09 8.89 -45.40
CA THR A 876 5.90 7.63 -46.11
C THR A 876 6.07 6.43 -45.18
N MET A 877 7.09 6.44 -44.32
CA MET A 877 7.30 5.42 -43.29
C MET A 877 6.15 5.44 -42.26
N MET A 878 5.69 6.63 -41.86
CA MET A 878 4.54 6.83 -40.97
C MET A 878 3.17 6.52 -41.60
N ARG A 879 3.08 6.05 -42.86
CA ARG A 879 1.77 5.63 -43.44
C ARG A 879 1.13 4.44 -42.72
N SER A 880 1.91 3.69 -41.91
CA SER A 880 1.42 2.67 -40.99
C SER A 880 0.71 3.23 -39.74
N SER A 881 0.85 4.54 -39.44
CA SER A 881 0.24 5.20 -38.27
C SER A 881 -0.39 6.56 -38.67
N ARG A 882 -1.72 6.60 -38.79
CA ARG A 882 -2.43 7.70 -39.49
C ARG A 882 -2.31 9.06 -38.79
N VAL A 883 -1.73 10.03 -39.51
CA VAL A 883 -1.75 11.47 -39.21
C VAL A 883 -2.56 12.20 -40.26
N LEU A 884 -3.52 13.04 -39.86
CA LEU A 884 -4.28 13.87 -40.79
C LEU A 884 -3.61 15.25 -40.95
N CYS A 885 -3.46 15.72 -42.18
CA CYS A 885 -3.01 17.08 -42.46
C CYS A 885 -4.23 17.99 -42.59
N ILE A 886 -4.43 18.90 -41.64
CA ILE A 886 -5.57 19.82 -41.61
C ILE A 886 -5.10 21.21 -42.04
N ASN A 887 -5.88 21.89 -42.87
CA ASN A 887 -5.56 23.21 -43.39
C ASN A 887 -6.38 24.26 -42.62
N GLY A 888 -5.76 24.94 -41.66
CA GLY A 888 -6.43 25.98 -40.85
C GLY A 888 -6.13 27.39 -41.33
N GLN A 889 -6.81 28.39 -40.74
CA GLN A 889 -6.66 29.81 -41.11
C GLN A 889 -5.26 30.42 -40.86
N ARG A 890 -4.31 29.66 -40.30
CA ARG A 890 -2.89 30.05 -40.14
C ARG A 890 -1.91 29.11 -40.85
N GLY A 891 -2.40 28.26 -41.75
CA GLY A 891 -1.59 27.31 -42.54
C GLY A 891 -1.95 25.84 -42.30
N ARG A 892 -1.21 24.94 -42.95
CA ARG A 892 -1.35 23.48 -42.77
C ARG A 892 -0.65 23.04 -41.49
N TYR A 893 -1.32 22.22 -40.69
CA TYR A 893 -0.74 21.56 -39.53
C TYR A 893 -1.22 20.11 -39.41
N LEU A 894 -0.37 19.27 -38.82
CA LEU A 894 -0.61 17.84 -38.65
C LEU A 894 -1.37 17.60 -37.34
N LYS A 895 -2.49 16.89 -37.39
CA LYS A 895 -3.26 16.42 -36.21
C LYS A 895 -3.34 14.90 -36.22
N TYR A 896 -3.07 14.26 -35.09
CA TYR A 896 -3.43 12.86 -34.86
C TYR A 896 -4.92 12.79 -34.52
N VAL A 897 -5.66 11.89 -35.15
CA VAL A 897 -7.12 11.76 -34.99
C VAL A 897 -7.47 10.32 -34.68
N ALA A 898 -8.25 10.09 -33.62
CA ALA A 898 -8.76 8.76 -33.28
C ALA A 898 -10.01 8.43 -34.12
N ILE A 899 -10.18 7.15 -34.48
CA ILE A 899 -11.33 6.64 -35.26
C ILE A 899 -12.69 7.10 -34.72
N GLY A 900 -12.83 7.26 -33.39
CA GLY A 900 -14.06 7.73 -32.75
C GLY A 900 -14.44 9.20 -32.99
N GLU A 901 -13.51 10.09 -33.38
CA GLU A 901 -13.85 11.46 -33.81
C GLU A 901 -14.37 11.47 -35.26
N LEU A 902 -13.81 10.61 -36.12
CA LEU A 902 -14.20 10.50 -37.53
C LEU A 902 -15.69 10.14 -37.70
N MET A 903 -16.21 9.33 -36.77
CA MET A 903 -17.60 8.82 -36.75
C MET A 903 -18.60 9.76 -36.05
N ARG A 904 -18.18 10.93 -35.56
CA ARG A 904 -19.02 11.86 -34.78
C ARG A 904 -19.16 13.26 -35.37
N THR A 905 -18.57 13.50 -36.54
CA THR A 905 -18.80 14.73 -37.31
C THR A 905 -19.95 14.45 -38.29
N PRO A 906 -21.11 15.13 -38.20
CA PRO A 906 -22.33 14.66 -38.90
C PRO A 906 -22.28 14.63 -40.44
N ASP A 907 -21.34 15.35 -41.06
CA ASP A 907 -21.42 15.73 -42.47
C ASP A 907 -20.29 15.15 -43.36
N ILE A 908 -19.79 13.94 -43.07
CA ILE A 908 -18.82 13.25 -43.94
C ILE A 908 -19.25 11.80 -44.21
N ASP A 909 -19.71 11.55 -45.43
CA ASP A 909 -19.85 10.21 -46.00
C ASP A 909 -18.45 9.59 -46.24
N PRO A 910 -18.09 8.47 -45.57
CA PRO A 910 -16.77 7.85 -45.71
C PRO A 910 -16.44 7.32 -47.11
N PHE A 911 -17.45 7.05 -47.95
CA PHE A 911 -17.27 6.58 -49.32
C PHE A 911 -17.23 7.73 -50.33
N ALA A 912 -17.87 8.86 -50.06
CA ALA A 912 -17.77 10.05 -50.91
C ALA A 912 -16.37 10.70 -50.88
N ALA A 913 -15.64 10.58 -49.77
CA ALA A 913 -14.28 11.15 -49.64
C ALA A 913 -13.20 10.47 -50.50
N ALA A 914 -13.50 9.32 -51.14
CA ALA A 914 -12.56 8.58 -51.98
C ALA A 914 -12.60 9.00 -53.47
N ALA A 915 -13.56 9.82 -53.88
CA ALA A 915 -13.74 10.25 -55.26
C ALA A 915 -13.89 11.77 -55.36
N TRP A 916 -13.11 12.38 -56.27
CA TRP A 916 -13.03 13.83 -56.53
C TRP A 916 -12.35 14.64 -55.40
N ILE A 917 -11.20 15.33 -55.55
CA ILE A 917 -10.33 15.62 -56.71
C ILE A 917 -11.11 15.93 -58.00
N ASN A 918 -11.92 16.97 -57.99
CA ASN A 918 -11.91 18.02 -59.02
C ASN A 918 -13.04 19.05 -58.85
N HIS A 919 -12.71 20.30 -59.16
CA HIS A 919 -13.58 21.45 -59.43
C HIS A 919 -14.47 22.05 -58.32
N VAL A 920 -14.64 23.36 -58.49
CA VAL A 920 -15.17 24.40 -57.59
C VAL A 920 -16.61 24.73 -58.02
N PHE A 921 -17.54 25.05 -57.10
CA PHE A 921 -18.26 26.34 -57.05
C PHE A 921 -19.53 26.38 -56.16
N VAL A 922 -19.89 27.64 -55.82
CA VAL A 922 -21.16 28.18 -55.28
C VAL A 922 -21.37 28.11 -53.76
N ALA A 923 -21.60 29.31 -53.20
CA ALA A 923 -22.04 29.58 -51.82
C ALA A 923 -23.34 30.38 -51.87
N VAL A 924 -24.14 30.41 -50.78
CA VAL A 924 -25.01 31.54 -50.39
C VAL A 924 -25.22 31.56 -48.85
N HIS A 925 -25.28 32.79 -48.31
CA HIS A 925 -25.54 33.27 -46.91
C HIS A 925 -27.00 32.99 -46.43
N PRO A 926 -27.57 33.50 -45.30
CA PRO A 926 -27.21 34.67 -44.45
C PRO A 926 -27.25 34.42 -42.91
N PHE A 927 -26.97 35.32 -41.95
CA PHE A 927 -26.61 36.76 -41.75
C PHE A 927 -25.45 36.79 -40.70
N GLU A 928 -24.63 37.81 -40.40
CA GLU A 928 -24.04 39.02 -41.03
C GLU A 928 -22.76 39.36 -40.20
N LEU A 929 -21.65 39.97 -40.67
CA LEU A 929 -21.38 41.38 -41.07
C LEU A 929 -21.54 42.40 -39.90
N ARG A 930 -20.63 43.37 -39.63
CA ARG A 930 -19.52 43.98 -40.42
C ARG A 930 -18.55 44.82 -39.55
N GLN A 931 -17.28 44.95 -40.00
CA GLN A 931 -16.40 46.16 -39.92
C GLN A 931 -15.90 46.65 -38.52
N MET A 932 -14.77 47.38 -38.35
CA MET A 932 -13.67 47.78 -39.26
C MET A 932 -12.33 48.04 -38.51
N ARG A 933 -11.20 47.72 -39.17
CA ARG A 933 -9.90 48.46 -39.30
C ARG A 933 -9.31 49.34 -38.17
N ARG A 934 -8.00 49.10 -37.93
CA ARG A 934 -6.87 50.06 -37.68
C ARG A 934 -6.95 50.85 -36.34
N SER A 935 -5.87 51.27 -35.67
CA SER A 935 -4.41 51.32 -35.94
C SER A 935 -3.59 51.13 -34.64
N ALA A 936 -2.29 51.44 -34.65
CA ALA A 936 -1.42 51.67 -33.47
C ALA A 936 -2.10 52.60 -32.41
N ASP A 937 -1.75 52.57 -31.12
CA ASP A 937 -0.39 52.44 -30.60
C ASP A 937 -0.23 51.70 -29.24
N TYR A 938 1.02 51.41 -28.88
CA TYR A 938 1.42 50.81 -27.59
C TYR A 938 1.76 51.90 -26.56
N SER A 939 0.88 52.13 -25.59
CA SER A 939 1.30 52.52 -24.24
C SER A 939 0.20 52.27 -23.21
N GLU A 940 0.51 51.33 -22.31
CA GLU A 940 0.23 51.36 -20.88
C GLU A 940 -1.03 52.03 -20.30
N LEU A 941 -1.71 51.25 -19.44
CA LEU A 941 -2.17 51.64 -18.09
C LEU A 941 -3.11 52.89 -18.01
N MET A 942 -4.27 52.86 -17.38
CA MET A 942 -4.82 51.99 -16.34
C MET A 942 -6.16 52.61 -15.91
N THR A 943 -7.01 51.86 -15.20
CA THR A 943 -8.08 52.42 -14.34
C THR A 943 -9.21 53.21 -15.03
N TYR A 944 -10.13 52.48 -15.67
CA TYR A 944 -11.58 52.77 -15.66
C TYR A 944 -12.25 51.39 -15.64
N PHE A 945 -12.43 50.72 -14.50
CA PHE A 945 -13.11 51.16 -13.28
C PHE A 945 -14.59 51.49 -13.55
N PHE A 946 -15.43 50.56 -13.08
CA PHE A 946 -16.82 50.72 -12.70
C PHE A 946 -17.93 50.78 -13.77
N ASP A 947 -19.02 50.14 -13.38
CA ASP A 947 -20.42 50.34 -13.75
C ASP A 947 -20.80 50.34 -15.24
N GLU A 948 -21.31 49.19 -15.71
CA GLU A 948 -22.66 49.12 -16.29
C GLU A 948 -23.36 47.80 -15.91
N THR A 949 -23.80 47.70 -14.66
CA THR A 949 -25.06 46.99 -14.33
C THR A 949 -26.09 48.03 -13.90
N LEU A 950 -26.28 49.08 -14.71
CA LEU A 950 -27.19 50.19 -14.39
C LEU A 950 -27.61 51.06 -15.61
N ALA A 951 -27.90 50.41 -16.75
CA ALA A 951 -28.59 51.05 -17.88
C ALA A 951 -29.66 50.15 -18.56
N SER A 952 -30.06 49.04 -17.92
CA SER A 952 -31.16 48.18 -18.39
C SER A 952 -32.55 48.63 -17.91
N ILE A 953 -32.62 49.69 -17.10
CA ILE A 953 -33.88 50.26 -16.60
C ILE A 953 -33.76 51.79 -16.55
N GLU A 954 -33.92 52.44 -17.70
CA GLU A 954 -34.82 53.60 -17.83
C GLU A 954 -35.08 53.88 -19.31
N TYR A 955 -36.28 54.41 -19.60
CA TYR A 955 -36.71 54.88 -20.92
C TYR A 955 -36.64 53.83 -22.07
N LEU A 956 -37.70 53.10 -22.45
CA LEU A 956 -39.13 53.19 -22.10
C LEU A 956 -39.79 54.57 -22.13
N ALA A 957 -39.19 55.49 -22.88
CA ALA A 957 -39.90 56.55 -23.57
C ALA A 957 -39.06 56.89 -24.81
N THR A 958 -39.59 57.09 -25.99
CA THR A 958 -40.93 56.96 -26.56
C THR A 958 -40.70 57.33 -28.01
N LEU A 959 -41.42 56.72 -28.93
CA LEU A 959 -41.63 57.29 -30.27
C LEU A 959 -42.01 58.78 -30.13
N PRO A 960 -41.49 59.68 -30.99
CA PRO A 960 -42.02 59.81 -32.35
C PRO A 960 -40.88 60.03 -33.39
N ALA A 961 -41.08 60.23 -34.70
CA ALA A 961 -42.27 60.44 -35.53
C ALA A 961 -42.03 59.69 -36.87
N GLN A 962 -42.99 59.43 -37.76
CA GLN A 962 -44.11 60.27 -38.18
C GLN A 962 -45.40 59.46 -38.41
N ILE A 963 -46.48 59.87 -37.74
CA ILE A 963 -47.69 60.44 -38.37
C ILE A 963 -48.14 61.53 -37.37
N GLU A 964 -48.14 62.79 -37.83
CA GLU A 964 -48.30 64.06 -37.06
C GLU A 964 -47.42 64.21 -35.80
#